data_AF-A0A850J7Z6-F1
#
_entry.id   AF-A0A850J7Z6-F1
#
_cell.length_a   1.000
_cell.length_b   1.000
_cell.length_c   1.000
_cell.angle_alpha   90.00
_cell.angle_beta   90.00
_cell.angle_gamma   90.00
#
_symmetry.space_group_name_H-M   'P 1'
#
loop_
_entity.id
_entity.type
_entity.pdbx_description
1 polymer ?
#
loop_
_entity_poly.entity_id
_entity_poly.type
_entity_poly.pdbx_seq_one_letter_code
_entity_poly.pdbx_strand_id
1 'polypeptide(L)'
;MTTVEGAARDERAMPKGRDLYVILGALMLAMLLAALDQTIVSTALPTIVSDLGGLNHLSWVVTAYLLAATSSTPLWGKLGDQYGRKRLFQASIVIFLIGSALCGLSQDMFELIVFRALQGLGGGGLMVLVVAIVGDVVPPRERGRYQGLFGAVFGVSSVCGPLLGGWFVDNLSWRWVFYINLPIGVLALFVIAAVLPKTGERERHRIDYLGTLLIVGWAVGLVLMTTWGGTRYDWTSGPILGLLAGSIVLIVLWVLVERRAAEPIMPPKLLVNRVFALGAAISFAVGFAMFGALTFLPIFLQIVHGVSPTLSGVYLLPMMLGMLASSIGSGQLITHFGRYKIYPVIGTPLIAIAMWLCSRLDENSSTLSMSLRFALLGFGLGLVMQVLVIAVQNAVSYEDLGSATSGVTFFRQIGGSFGVAVFGSIFSNQLASNIGRLAPVLPPGFDPSAVQGNPQLLDRFPAEVKQRVLHAYAQSIDSVFLWAVPVAAIAFVLTWFLRELPLRATSQTRDYGEGFGAAPTVRSSRHEIERALSELMRRDPKAAELYDRLAVLCGVELPAGSVWALCRIAKDGTVARQDLADRAGVTIEEGRPYVDQLVEAGYVQRRDGTLAITASGRLVADSLFAARREGLARHVEGWEPEEHPELADVLTRLAEASLGDDEDGDLLRPEPAGARKA
;
A
#
# COMPACT_ATOMS: atom_id res chain seq x y z
N MET A 1 27.58 -0.10 -39.25
CA MET A 1 26.95 0.98 -38.46
C MET A 1 25.45 0.87 -38.70
N THR A 2 24.59 0.45 -37.79
CA THR A 2 24.62 0.29 -36.33
C THR A 2 23.63 -0.84 -35.98
N THR A 3 24.12 -1.80 -35.21
CA THR A 3 23.41 -2.94 -34.65
C THR A 3 22.32 -2.47 -33.67
N VAL A 4 21.09 -2.92 -33.88
CA VAL A 4 20.01 -2.83 -32.89
C VAL A 4 20.09 -4.10 -32.06
N GLU A 5 20.83 -4.03 -30.95
CA GLU A 5 20.82 -5.05 -29.90
C GLU A 5 19.43 -5.10 -29.26
N GLY A 6 18.62 -6.07 -29.67
CA GLY A 6 17.42 -6.46 -28.97
C GLY A 6 17.79 -7.17 -27.68
N ALA A 7 17.94 -6.39 -26.60
CA ALA A 7 18.07 -6.93 -25.26
C ALA A 7 16.83 -7.77 -24.91
N ALA A 8 17.02 -9.10 -24.88
CA ALA A 8 16.11 -10.04 -24.25
C ALA A 8 15.85 -9.56 -22.81
N ARG A 9 14.59 -9.27 -22.50
CA ARG A 9 14.17 -8.76 -21.20
C ARG A 9 14.11 -9.91 -20.20
N ASP A 10 15.02 -9.85 -19.25
CA ASP A 10 15.06 -10.62 -18.01
C ASP A 10 13.68 -10.60 -17.31
N GLU A 11 13.00 -11.75 -17.28
CA GLU A 11 11.70 -11.91 -16.66
C GLU A 11 11.82 -11.99 -15.12
N ARG A 12 11.13 -11.07 -14.44
CA ARG A 12 10.78 -11.12 -13.01
C ARG A 12 11.94 -11.20 -12.00
N ALA A 13 13.07 -10.57 -12.26
CA ALA A 13 13.95 -10.17 -11.16
C ALA A 13 13.28 -9.04 -10.35
N MET A 14 12.87 -9.29 -9.09
CA MET A 14 12.57 -8.19 -8.16
C MET A 14 13.77 -7.24 -8.18
N PRO A 15 13.57 -5.90 -8.27
CA PRO A 15 14.69 -4.98 -8.28
C PRO A 15 15.53 -5.20 -7.02
N LYS A 16 16.82 -5.54 -7.19
CA LYS A 16 17.77 -5.82 -6.11
C LYS A 16 18.78 -4.69 -5.99
N GLY A 17 19.22 -4.40 -4.76
CA GLY A 17 20.31 -3.45 -4.52
C GLY A 17 19.92 -2.00 -4.83
N ARG A 18 20.70 -1.32 -5.68
CA ARG A 18 20.62 0.13 -5.91
C ARG A 18 19.26 0.58 -6.44
N ASP A 19 18.66 -0.18 -7.35
CA ASP A 19 17.42 0.21 -8.02
C ASP A 19 16.22 0.20 -7.06
N LEU A 20 16.21 -0.75 -6.11
CA LEU A 20 15.19 -0.80 -5.06
C LEU A 20 15.24 0.45 -4.18
N TYR A 21 16.43 0.87 -3.74
CA TYR A 21 16.59 2.07 -2.92
C TYR A 21 16.19 3.34 -3.67
N VAL A 22 16.49 3.43 -4.97
CA VAL A 22 16.07 4.57 -5.82
C VAL A 22 14.56 4.60 -5.98
N ILE A 23 13.91 3.45 -6.22
CA ILE A 23 12.44 3.35 -6.28
C ILE A 23 11.83 3.79 -4.95
N LEU A 24 12.29 3.23 -3.83
CA LEU A 24 11.77 3.55 -2.51
C LEU A 24 11.98 5.03 -2.16
N GLY A 25 13.12 5.61 -2.51
CA GLY A 25 13.38 7.04 -2.34
C GLY A 25 12.38 7.90 -3.11
N ALA A 26 12.06 7.55 -4.36
CA ALA A 26 11.05 8.26 -5.15
C ALA A 26 9.63 8.08 -4.60
N LEU A 27 9.27 6.88 -4.14
CA LEU A 27 7.99 6.61 -3.47
C LEU A 27 7.87 7.43 -2.17
N MET A 28 8.94 7.50 -1.38
CA MET A 28 8.98 8.30 -0.15
C MET A 28 8.87 9.78 -0.46
N LEU A 29 9.52 10.27 -1.51
CA LEU A 29 9.43 11.66 -1.93
C LEU A 29 8.00 12.04 -2.36
N ALA A 30 7.34 11.16 -3.11
CA ALA A 30 5.94 11.34 -3.50
C ALA A 30 4.98 11.29 -2.31
N MET A 31 5.22 10.41 -1.33
CA MET A 31 4.44 10.38 -0.09
C MET A 31 4.67 11.63 0.77
N LEU A 32 5.93 12.08 0.87
CA LEU A 32 6.30 13.33 1.55
C LEU A 32 5.52 14.49 0.96
N LEU A 33 5.43 14.58 -0.37
CA LEU A 33 4.68 15.59 -1.10
C LEU A 33 3.21 15.64 -0.66
N ALA A 34 2.53 14.50 -0.71
CA ALA A 34 1.11 14.39 -0.39
C ALA A 34 0.82 14.68 1.10
N ALA A 35 1.74 14.31 1.98
CA ALA A 35 1.60 14.48 3.43
C ALA A 35 1.94 15.91 3.88
N LEU A 36 2.96 16.52 3.28
CA LEU A 36 3.35 17.91 3.53
C LEU A 36 2.25 18.86 3.07
N ASP A 37 1.66 18.63 1.89
CA ASP A 37 0.58 19.45 1.35
C ASP A 37 -0.68 19.49 2.24
N GLN A 38 -0.97 18.39 2.96
CA GLN A 38 -2.07 18.35 3.93
C GLN A 38 -1.85 19.31 5.10
N THR A 39 -0.61 19.50 5.53
CA THR A 39 -0.29 20.21 6.78
C THR A 39 0.19 21.63 6.55
N ILE A 40 0.92 21.89 5.46
CA ILE A 40 1.46 23.22 5.12
C ILE A 40 0.38 24.26 4.82
N VAL A 41 -0.73 23.87 4.18
CA VAL A 41 -1.78 24.81 3.80
C VAL A 41 -2.47 25.39 5.04
N SER A 42 -2.56 24.60 6.12
CA SER A 42 -3.23 25.03 7.35
C SER A 42 -2.61 26.28 7.98
N THR A 43 -1.30 26.48 7.86
CA THR A 43 -0.62 27.67 8.40
C THR A 43 -0.71 28.88 7.48
N ALA A 44 -0.92 28.67 6.18
CA ALA A 44 -1.08 29.74 5.20
C ALA A 44 -2.52 30.23 5.05
N LEU A 45 -3.51 29.48 5.55
CA LEU A 45 -4.95 29.79 5.43
C LEU A 45 -5.31 31.24 5.79
N PRO A 46 -4.85 31.83 6.91
CA PRO A 46 -5.22 33.21 7.25
C PRO A 46 -4.77 34.22 6.19
N THR A 47 -3.56 34.07 5.66
CA THR A 47 -2.99 34.94 4.62
C THR A 47 -3.69 34.74 3.28
N ILE A 48 -3.98 33.50 2.91
CA ILE A 48 -4.73 33.17 1.68
C ILE A 48 -6.07 33.91 1.64
N VAL A 49 -6.77 33.98 2.77
CA VAL A 49 -8.07 34.67 2.86
C VAL A 49 -7.93 36.17 2.88
N SER A 50 -6.87 36.68 3.51
CA SER A 50 -6.56 38.11 3.45
C SER A 50 -6.36 38.58 2.01
N ASP A 51 -5.73 37.75 1.17
CA ASP A 51 -5.43 38.07 -0.22
C ASP A 51 -6.60 37.81 -1.19
N LEU A 52 -7.28 36.66 -1.06
CA LEU A 52 -8.34 36.22 -1.99
C LEU A 52 -9.76 36.61 -1.52
N GLY A 53 -9.91 37.06 -0.28
CA GLY A 53 -11.20 37.29 0.36
C GLY A 53 -11.96 35.99 0.66
N GLY A 54 -13.23 36.11 1.07
CA GLY A 54 -14.11 34.95 1.24
C GLY A 54 -13.92 34.16 2.54
N LEU A 55 -13.91 34.84 3.69
CA LEU A 55 -13.83 34.22 5.04
C LEU A 55 -14.80 33.04 5.23
N ASN A 56 -16.00 33.10 4.63
CA ASN A 56 -17.01 32.06 4.71
C ASN A 56 -16.62 30.73 4.04
N HIS A 57 -15.55 30.74 3.24
CA HIS A 57 -15.08 29.59 2.45
C HIS A 57 -13.75 29.01 2.98
N LEU A 58 -13.22 29.52 4.10
CA LEU A 58 -11.96 29.10 4.71
C LEU A 58 -11.84 27.58 4.90
N SER A 59 -12.87 26.98 5.50
CA SER A 59 -12.89 25.55 5.80
C SER A 59 -12.87 24.71 4.53
N TRP A 60 -13.44 25.22 3.44
CA TRP A 60 -13.55 24.48 2.19
C TRP A 60 -12.21 24.22 1.50
N VAL A 61 -11.19 25.05 1.72
CA VAL A 61 -9.85 24.84 1.14
C VAL A 61 -9.22 23.52 1.65
N VAL A 62 -9.45 23.19 2.91
CA VAL A 62 -8.99 21.94 3.53
C VAL A 62 -9.99 20.82 3.28
N THR A 63 -11.29 21.09 3.48
CA THR A 63 -12.34 20.09 3.30
C THR A 63 -12.38 19.55 1.87
N ALA A 64 -12.28 20.39 0.84
CA ALA A 64 -12.34 19.94 -0.56
C ALA A 64 -11.17 19.00 -0.91
N TYR A 65 -9.97 19.31 -0.43
CA TYR A 65 -8.81 18.42 -0.60
C TYR A 65 -9.03 17.09 0.12
N LEU A 66 -9.40 17.11 1.40
CA LEU A 66 -9.62 15.89 2.18
C LEU A 66 -10.75 15.04 1.61
N LEU A 67 -11.83 15.68 1.16
CA LEU A 67 -12.98 15.06 0.53
C LEU A 67 -12.58 14.34 -0.76
N ALA A 68 -11.85 15.02 -1.65
CA ALA A 68 -11.37 14.46 -2.90
C ALA A 68 -10.33 13.35 -2.69
N ALA A 69 -9.39 13.54 -1.74
CA ALA A 69 -8.39 12.54 -1.40
C ALA A 69 -9.05 11.28 -0.80
N THR A 70 -10.01 11.45 0.10
CA THR A 70 -10.69 10.32 0.76
C THR A 70 -11.58 9.54 -0.20
N SER A 71 -12.37 10.25 -1.01
CA SER A 71 -13.27 9.61 -1.96
C SER A 71 -12.54 8.90 -3.10
N SER A 72 -11.40 9.43 -3.57
CA SER A 72 -10.62 8.80 -4.65
C SER A 72 -9.71 7.65 -4.19
N THR A 73 -9.44 7.52 -2.89
CA THR A 73 -8.52 6.52 -2.31
C THR A 73 -8.85 5.08 -2.75
N PRO A 74 -10.10 4.57 -2.60
CA PRO A 74 -10.46 3.22 -3.05
C PRO A 74 -10.34 3.04 -4.57
N LEU A 75 -10.70 4.07 -5.33
CA LEU A 75 -10.65 4.07 -6.79
C LEU A 75 -9.22 3.89 -7.30
N TRP A 76 -8.26 4.61 -6.72
CA TRP A 76 -6.84 4.46 -7.06
C TRP A 76 -6.30 3.06 -6.74
N GLY A 77 -6.73 2.47 -5.62
CA GLY A 77 -6.37 1.10 -5.25
C GLY A 77 -6.78 0.10 -6.33
N LYS A 78 -8.07 0.14 -6.72
CA LYS A 78 -8.63 -0.77 -7.73
C LYS A 78 -8.08 -0.52 -9.13
N LEU A 79 -8.04 0.73 -9.58
CA LEU A 79 -7.48 1.08 -10.89
C LEU A 79 -6.00 0.72 -10.98
N GLY A 80 -5.26 0.83 -9.87
CA GLY A 80 -3.87 0.38 -9.78
C GLY A 80 -3.70 -1.12 -9.94
N ASP A 81 -4.64 -1.93 -9.41
CA ASP A 81 -4.66 -3.38 -9.59
C ASP A 81 -5.00 -3.77 -11.05
N GLN A 82 -5.92 -3.04 -11.72
CA GLN A 82 -6.38 -3.33 -13.09
C GLN A 82 -5.45 -2.83 -14.20
N TYR A 83 -5.05 -1.56 -14.15
CA TYR A 83 -4.35 -0.88 -15.25
C TYR A 83 -2.82 -0.78 -15.05
N GLY A 84 -2.33 -1.35 -13.94
CA GLY A 84 -0.92 -1.38 -13.56
C GLY A 84 -0.51 -0.19 -12.70
N ARG A 85 0.20 -0.47 -11.59
CA ARG A 85 0.52 0.54 -10.57
C ARG A 85 1.43 1.67 -11.07
N LYS A 86 2.40 1.37 -11.95
CA LYS A 86 3.33 2.39 -12.47
C LYS A 86 2.61 3.53 -13.17
N ARG A 87 1.71 3.22 -14.10
CA ARG A 87 1.01 4.24 -14.91
C ARG A 87 0.07 5.06 -14.03
N LEU A 88 -0.65 4.39 -13.13
CA LEU A 88 -1.62 5.06 -12.27
C LEU A 88 -0.92 5.96 -11.25
N PHE A 89 0.24 5.56 -10.76
CA PHE A 89 1.03 6.39 -9.87
C PHE A 89 1.64 7.60 -10.57
N GLN A 90 2.09 7.45 -11.82
CA GLN A 90 2.50 8.59 -12.64
C GLN A 90 1.32 9.54 -12.90
N ALA A 91 0.14 9.00 -13.20
CA ALA A 91 -1.06 9.80 -13.39
C ALA A 91 -1.45 10.56 -12.11
N SER A 92 -1.38 9.92 -10.94
CA SER A 92 -1.68 10.60 -9.67
C SER A 92 -0.69 11.71 -9.35
N ILE A 93 0.61 11.53 -9.62
CA ILE A 93 1.61 12.61 -9.51
C ILE A 93 1.27 13.77 -10.46
N VAL A 94 0.96 13.49 -11.73
CA VAL A 94 0.64 14.53 -12.71
C VAL A 94 -0.61 15.32 -12.30
N ILE A 95 -1.68 14.62 -11.90
CA ILE A 95 -2.91 15.28 -11.42
C ILE A 95 -2.62 16.13 -10.19
N PHE A 96 -1.83 15.62 -9.24
CA PHE A 96 -1.43 16.37 -8.05
C PHE A 96 -0.63 17.62 -8.40
N LEU A 97 0.35 17.52 -9.31
CA LEU A 97 1.19 18.64 -9.73
C LEU A 97 0.39 19.71 -10.48
N ILE A 98 -0.51 19.30 -11.39
CA ILE A 98 -1.40 20.23 -12.09
C ILE A 98 -2.30 20.94 -11.08
N GLY A 99 -2.93 20.19 -10.16
CA GLY A 99 -3.74 20.78 -9.09
C GLY A 99 -2.95 21.77 -8.23
N SER A 100 -1.70 21.44 -7.89
CA SER A 100 -0.80 22.32 -7.13
C SER A 100 -0.44 23.59 -7.90
N ALA A 101 -0.09 23.48 -9.18
CA ALA A 101 0.19 24.64 -10.03
C ALA A 101 -1.03 25.57 -10.13
N LEU A 102 -2.23 24.99 -10.33
CA LEU A 102 -3.48 25.75 -10.41
C LEU A 102 -3.82 26.41 -9.08
N CYS A 103 -3.61 25.75 -7.93
CA CYS A 103 -3.77 26.38 -6.61
C CYS A 103 -2.87 27.60 -6.45
N GLY A 104 -1.60 27.51 -6.86
CA GLY A 104 -0.67 28.66 -6.86
C GLY A 104 -1.06 29.77 -7.85
N LEU A 105 -1.86 29.47 -8.88
CA LEU A 105 -2.35 30.43 -9.87
C LEU A 105 -3.73 31.02 -9.53
N SER A 106 -4.43 30.49 -8.53
CA SER A 106 -5.80 30.91 -8.18
C SER A 106 -5.94 32.41 -7.91
N GLN A 107 -6.98 33.02 -8.49
CA GLN A 107 -7.28 34.45 -8.35
C GLN A 107 -8.42 34.72 -7.36
N ASP A 108 -9.21 33.70 -7.04
CA ASP A 108 -10.26 33.77 -6.04
C ASP A 108 -10.37 32.48 -5.21
N MET A 109 -11.16 32.56 -4.14
CA MET A 109 -11.34 31.46 -3.20
C MET A 109 -12.06 30.25 -3.81
N PHE A 110 -12.97 30.45 -4.76
CA PHE A 110 -13.70 29.36 -5.41
C PHE A 110 -12.78 28.58 -6.34
N GLU A 111 -11.98 29.26 -7.16
CA GLU A 111 -10.93 28.65 -7.97
C GLU A 111 -9.97 27.83 -7.11
N LEU A 112 -9.50 28.39 -5.99
CA LEU A 112 -8.62 27.67 -5.07
C LEU A 112 -9.28 26.39 -4.54
N ILE A 113 -10.56 26.43 -4.16
CA ILE A 113 -11.29 25.25 -3.67
C ILE A 113 -11.42 24.18 -4.74
N VAL A 114 -11.75 24.55 -5.98
CA VAL A 114 -11.86 23.62 -7.11
C VAL A 114 -10.50 22.99 -7.42
N PHE A 115 -9.44 23.80 -7.45
CA PHE A 115 -8.08 23.31 -7.70
C PHE A 115 -7.57 22.44 -6.55
N ARG A 116 -7.96 22.72 -5.29
CA ARG A 116 -7.69 21.85 -4.13
C ARG A 116 -8.41 20.52 -4.23
N ALA A 117 -9.65 20.49 -4.72
CA ALA A 117 -10.34 19.24 -4.99
C ALA A 117 -9.59 18.41 -6.05
N LEU A 118 -9.18 19.04 -7.16
CA LEU A 118 -8.39 18.39 -8.21
C LEU A 118 -7.05 17.85 -7.66
N GLN A 119 -6.35 18.65 -6.86
CA GLN A 119 -5.10 18.26 -6.21
C GLN A 119 -5.32 17.07 -5.25
N GLY A 120 -6.41 17.10 -4.48
CA GLY A 120 -6.81 16.03 -3.57
C GLY A 120 -7.05 14.69 -4.28
N LEU A 121 -7.63 14.71 -5.49
CA LEU A 121 -7.77 13.50 -6.32
C LEU A 121 -6.40 12.85 -6.57
N GLY A 122 -5.37 13.62 -6.91
CA GLY A 122 -4.00 13.11 -7.05
C GLY A 122 -3.40 12.63 -5.72
N GLY A 123 -3.60 13.41 -4.65
CA GLY A 123 -3.05 13.14 -3.31
C GLY A 123 -3.52 11.82 -2.69
N GLY A 124 -4.81 11.49 -2.85
CA GLY A 124 -5.35 10.19 -2.44
C GLY A 124 -4.66 9.02 -3.14
N GLY A 125 -4.40 9.17 -4.44
CA GLY A 125 -3.68 8.17 -5.23
C GLY A 125 -2.23 8.00 -4.81
N LEU A 126 -1.53 9.11 -4.51
CA LEU A 126 -0.15 9.06 -4.03
C LEU A 126 -0.03 8.23 -2.74
N MET A 127 -0.92 8.47 -1.77
CA MET A 127 -0.89 7.77 -0.48
C MET A 127 -1.15 6.26 -0.61
N VAL A 128 -2.11 5.87 -1.47
CA VAL A 128 -2.51 4.48 -1.63
C VAL A 128 -1.53 3.69 -2.50
N LEU A 129 -1.17 4.25 -3.65
CA LEU A 129 -0.36 3.54 -4.65
C LEU A 129 1.06 3.34 -4.16
N VAL A 130 1.63 4.25 -3.35
CA VAL A 130 2.95 4.04 -2.71
C VAL A 130 2.96 2.75 -1.92
N VAL A 131 2.00 2.59 -1.01
CA VAL A 131 1.94 1.42 -0.10
C VAL A 131 1.67 0.14 -0.89
N ALA A 132 0.93 0.22 -2.00
CA ALA A 132 0.67 -0.91 -2.86
C ALA A 132 1.88 -1.29 -3.75
N ILE A 133 2.61 -0.31 -4.30
CA ILE A 133 3.85 -0.54 -5.07
C ILE A 133 4.94 -1.14 -4.18
N VAL A 134 5.06 -0.69 -2.92
CA VAL A 134 5.95 -1.33 -1.94
C VAL A 134 5.61 -2.82 -1.79
N GLY A 135 4.32 -3.15 -1.81
CA GLY A 135 3.86 -4.53 -1.83
C GLY A 135 4.36 -5.35 -3.03
N ASP A 136 4.51 -4.72 -4.20
CA ASP A 136 4.98 -5.37 -5.43
C ASP A 136 6.50 -5.54 -5.46
N VAL A 137 7.24 -4.53 -5.01
CA VAL A 137 8.71 -4.49 -5.17
C VAL A 137 9.46 -5.01 -3.94
N VAL A 138 8.78 -5.15 -2.79
CA VAL A 138 9.39 -5.60 -1.53
C VAL A 138 8.78 -6.94 -1.08
N PRO A 139 9.62 -7.96 -0.79
CA PRO A 139 9.17 -9.22 -0.23
C PRO A 139 8.41 -9.03 1.11
N PRO A 140 7.35 -9.82 1.40
CA PRO A 140 6.54 -9.65 2.62
C PRO A 140 7.33 -9.54 3.93
N ARG A 141 8.45 -10.27 4.06
CA ARG A 141 9.33 -10.23 5.25
C ARG A 141 10.03 -8.89 5.42
N GLU A 142 10.39 -8.20 4.34
CA GLU A 142 11.09 -6.91 4.39
C GLU A 142 10.14 -5.72 4.42
N ARG A 143 8.85 -5.90 4.08
CA ARG A 143 7.83 -4.82 4.08
C ARG A 143 7.75 -4.09 5.41
N GLY A 144 7.97 -4.79 6.53
CA GLY A 144 8.04 -4.20 7.87
C GLY A 144 8.99 -3.01 7.96
N ARG A 145 10.27 -3.24 7.64
CA ARG A 145 11.31 -2.20 7.62
C ARG A 145 10.93 -0.99 6.76
N TYR A 146 10.42 -1.22 5.56
CA TYR A 146 10.13 -0.14 4.62
C TYR A 146 8.85 0.63 4.99
N GLN A 147 7.79 -0.05 5.41
CA GLN A 147 6.58 0.64 5.88
C GLN A 147 6.85 1.48 7.13
N GLY A 148 7.74 1.02 8.02
CA GLY A 148 8.24 1.84 9.14
C GLY A 148 8.88 3.15 8.68
N LEU A 149 9.63 3.11 7.58
CA LEU A 149 10.26 4.29 6.98
C LEU A 149 9.23 5.23 6.32
N PHE A 150 8.18 4.71 5.68
CA PHE A 150 7.06 5.52 5.19
C PHE A 150 6.27 6.19 6.33
N GLY A 151 6.09 5.49 7.45
CA GLY A 151 5.55 6.07 8.69
C GLY A 151 6.41 7.23 9.21
N ALA A 152 7.74 7.08 9.15
CA ALA A 152 8.68 8.15 9.50
C ALA A 152 8.56 9.37 8.58
N VAL A 153 8.45 9.17 7.26
CA VAL A 153 8.25 10.26 6.29
C VAL A 153 6.96 11.03 6.57
N PHE A 154 5.86 10.31 6.83
CA PHE A 154 4.61 10.94 7.24
C PHE A 154 4.83 11.78 8.50
N GLY A 155 5.58 11.24 9.47
CA GLY A 155 5.84 11.93 10.71
C GLY A 155 6.70 13.20 10.57
N VAL A 156 7.71 13.17 9.71
CA VAL A 156 8.53 14.35 9.39
C VAL A 156 7.71 15.40 8.64
N SER A 157 6.91 14.96 7.67
CA SER A 157 6.09 15.85 6.83
C SER A 157 5.12 16.71 7.63
N SER A 158 4.55 16.18 8.73
CA SER A 158 3.54 16.89 9.51
C SER A 158 4.12 18.05 10.33
N VAL A 159 5.44 18.07 10.55
CA VAL A 159 6.14 19.17 11.24
C VAL A 159 6.79 20.10 10.24
N CYS A 160 7.44 19.54 9.22
CA CYS A 160 8.00 20.35 8.13
C CYS A 160 6.93 21.20 7.45
N GLY A 161 5.69 20.70 7.33
CA GLY A 161 4.57 21.45 6.75
C GLY A 161 4.35 22.80 7.43
N PRO A 162 3.91 22.87 8.69
CA PRO A 162 3.69 24.14 9.38
C PRO A 162 4.90 25.07 9.39
N LEU A 163 6.11 24.53 9.60
CA LEU A 163 7.35 25.31 9.63
C LEU A 163 7.67 25.95 8.27
N LEU A 164 7.63 25.16 7.19
CA LEU A 164 7.86 25.67 5.83
C LEU A 164 6.74 26.61 5.40
N GLY A 165 5.48 26.30 5.74
CA GLY A 165 4.33 27.13 5.43
C GLY A 165 4.42 28.52 6.06
N GLY A 166 4.76 28.58 7.35
CA GLY A 166 5.02 29.85 8.03
C GLY A 166 6.16 30.62 7.39
N TRP A 167 7.30 29.95 7.12
CA TRP A 167 8.44 30.59 6.47
C TRP A 167 8.12 31.15 5.08
N PHE A 168 7.35 30.41 4.25
CA PHE A 168 6.92 30.88 2.93
C PHE A 168 5.98 32.07 2.99
N VAL A 169 5.05 32.07 3.94
CA VAL A 169 4.13 33.19 4.17
C VAL A 169 4.89 34.43 4.64
N ASP A 170 5.85 34.25 5.54
CA ASP A 170 6.60 35.36 6.15
C ASP A 170 7.64 35.98 5.20
N ASN A 171 8.27 35.18 4.33
CA ASN A 171 9.43 35.63 3.52
C ASN A 171 9.15 35.71 2.01
N LEU A 172 8.11 35.03 1.52
CA LEU A 172 7.81 34.92 0.09
C LEU A 172 6.33 35.27 -0.17
N SER A 173 5.51 34.26 -0.45
CA SER A 173 4.08 34.38 -0.68
C SER A 173 3.45 33.03 -0.35
N TRP A 174 2.19 33.03 0.08
CA TRP A 174 1.42 31.81 0.29
C TRP A 174 1.37 30.92 -0.96
N ARG A 175 1.54 31.47 -2.17
CA ARG A 175 1.53 30.70 -3.43
C ARG A 175 2.66 29.67 -3.49
N TRP A 176 3.80 29.95 -2.84
CA TRP A 176 4.94 29.03 -2.78
C TRP A 176 4.66 27.75 -2.00
N VAL A 177 3.66 27.78 -1.11
CA VAL A 177 3.15 26.59 -0.44
C VAL A 177 2.67 25.53 -1.45
N PHE A 178 2.17 25.96 -2.61
CA PHE A 178 1.79 25.06 -3.69
C PHE A 178 2.92 24.84 -4.71
N TYR A 179 3.77 25.84 -4.97
CA TYR A 179 4.84 25.69 -5.95
C TYR A 179 6.00 24.81 -5.49
N ILE A 180 6.24 24.66 -4.17
CA ILE A 180 7.24 23.71 -3.64
C ILE A 180 6.97 22.26 -4.11
N ASN A 181 5.70 21.93 -4.37
CA ASN A 181 5.34 20.59 -4.80
C ASN A 181 5.82 20.28 -6.23
N LEU A 182 5.93 21.29 -7.10
CA LEU A 182 6.29 21.10 -8.51
C LEU A 182 7.70 20.51 -8.72
N PRO A 183 8.80 21.11 -8.22
CA PRO A 183 10.13 20.57 -8.44
C PRO A 183 10.28 19.16 -7.85
N ILE A 184 9.70 18.94 -6.66
CA ILE A 184 9.77 17.66 -5.95
C ILE A 184 9.00 16.58 -6.70
N GLY A 185 7.77 16.87 -7.13
CA GLY A 185 6.94 15.93 -7.87
C GLY A 185 7.48 15.63 -9.27
N VAL A 186 8.05 16.62 -9.97
CA VAL A 186 8.71 16.40 -11.27
C VAL A 186 9.91 15.48 -11.12
N LEU A 187 10.73 15.67 -10.07
CA LEU A 187 11.84 14.79 -9.76
C LEU A 187 11.35 13.36 -9.46
N ALA A 188 10.33 13.21 -8.62
CA ALA A 188 9.73 11.91 -8.33
C ALA A 188 9.22 11.23 -9.61
N LEU A 189 8.49 11.97 -10.45
CA LEU A 189 7.93 11.48 -11.71
C LEU A 189 9.03 10.97 -12.65
N PHE A 190 10.12 11.72 -12.79
CA PHE A 190 11.26 11.33 -13.62
C PHE A 190 11.92 10.05 -13.11
N VAL A 191 12.19 9.97 -11.81
CA VAL A 191 12.83 8.79 -11.20
C VAL A 191 11.94 7.54 -11.35
N ILE A 192 10.63 7.67 -11.11
CA ILE A 192 9.67 6.56 -11.27
C ILE A 192 9.56 6.14 -12.73
N ALA A 193 9.57 7.10 -13.66
CA ALA A 193 9.54 6.80 -15.09
C ALA A 193 10.76 5.98 -15.53
N ALA A 194 11.94 6.32 -15.01
CA ALA A 194 13.18 5.64 -15.33
C ALA A 194 13.31 4.25 -14.68
N VAL A 195 13.01 4.12 -13.38
CA VAL A 195 13.44 2.96 -12.59
C VAL A 195 12.32 1.96 -12.29
N LEU A 196 11.06 2.39 -12.20
CA LEU A 196 9.97 1.46 -11.86
C LEU A 196 9.69 0.53 -13.06
N PRO A 197 9.69 -0.80 -12.94
CA PRO A 197 9.37 -1.69 -14.05
C PRO A 197 7.89 -1.52 -14.48
N LYS A 198 7.59 -1.81 -15.76
CA LYS A 198 6.20 -1.89 -16.20
C LYS A 198 5.62 -3.22 -15.72
N THR A 199 4.68 -3.19 -14.78
CA THR A 199 3.91 -4.36 -14.36
C THR A 199 2.53 -4.32 -15.03
N GLY A 200 2.15 -5.38 -15.73
CA GLY A 200 0.80 -5.57 -16.26
C GLY A 200 0.75 -6.26 -17.63
N GLU A 201 0.00 -7.36 -17.70
CA GLU A 201 -0.53 -7.91 -18.95
C GLU A 201 -1.69 -7.02 -19.43
N ARG A 202 -1.89 -6.92 -20.75
CA ARG A 202 -2.99 -6.14 -21.34
C ARG A 202 -4.30 -6.92 -21.26
N GLU A 203 -4.88 -7.04 -20.07
CA GLU A 203 -6.24 -7.56 -19.91
C GLU A 203 -7.29 -6.44 -20.01
N ARG A 204 -8.44 -6.76 -20.61
CA ARG A 204 -9.58 -5.84 -20.74
C ARG A 204 -10.36 -5.82 -19.43
N HIS A 205 -10.11 -4.81 -18.61
CA HIS A 205 -10.84 -4.59 -17.36
C HIS A 205 -12.11 -3.76 -17.58
N ARG A 206 -13.18 -4.06 -16.84
CA ARG A 206 -14.40 -3.25 -16.79
C ARG A 206 -14.43 -2.42 -15.50
N ILE A 207 -14.47 -1.10 -15.64
CA ILE A 207 -14.57 -0.19 -14.50
C ILE A 207 -16.00 -0.21 -13.95
N ASP A 208 -16.17 -0.43 -12.65
CA ASP A 208 -17.44 -0.28 -11.95
C ASP A 208 -17.72 1.20 -11.64
N TYR A 209 -18.23 1.93 -12.62
CA TYR A 209 -18.59 3.34 -12.46
C TYR A 209 -19.70 3.57 -11.44
N LEU A 210 -20.66 2.64 -11.34
CA LEU A 210 -21.79 2.78 -10.44
C LEU A 210 -21.37 2.55 -8.98
N GLY A 211 -20.62 1.49 -8.71
CA GLY A 211 -19.99 1.26 -7.42
C GLY A 211 -19.11 2.43 -7.01
N THR A 212 -18.33 2.98 -7.96
CA THR A 212 -17.45 4.14 -7.72
C THR A 212 -18.26 5.37 -7.30
N LEU A 213 -19.31 5.70 -8.05
CA LEU A 213 -20.14 6.86 -7.76
C LEU A 213 -20.83 6.74 -6.40
N LEU A 214 -21.31 5.54 -6.05
CA LEU A 214 -22.00 5.29 -4.79
C LEU A 214 -21.05 5.38 -3.58
N ILE A 215 -19.86 4.78 -3.65
CA ILE A 215 -18.90 4.85 -2.54
C ILE A 215 -18.31 6.25 -2.36
N VAL A 216 -18.06 6.95 -3.47
CA VAL A 216 -17.63 8.36 -3.47
C VAL A 216 -18.73 9.22 -2.85
N GLY A 217 -19.97 9.08 -3.31
CA GLY A 217 -21.12 9.81 -2.79
C GLY A 217 -21.33 9.56 -1.29
N TRP A 218 -21.18 8.32 -0.85
CA TRP A 218 -21.26 7.96 0.56
C TRP A 218 -20.15 8.59 1.40
N ALA A 219 -18.89 8.48 0.95
CA ALA A 219 -17.75 9.09 1.63
C ALA A 219 -17.92 10.61 1.70
N VAL A 220 -18.41 11.24 0.62
CA VAL A 220 -18.69 12.66 0.56
C VAL A 220 -19.79 13.06 1.54
N GLY A 221 -20.91 12.33 1.54
CA GLY A 221 -22.02 12.55 2.45
C GLY A 221 -21.59 12.46 3.92
N LEU A 222 -20.80 11.44 4.26
CA LEU A 222 -20.26 11.26 5.60
C LEU A 222 -19.29 12.37 6.01
N VAL A 223 -18.32 12.71 5.16
CA VAL A 223 -17.34 13.76 5.46
C VAL A 223 -18.03 15.13 5.59
N LEU A 224 -19.04 15.43 4.76
CA LEU A 224 -19.81 16.67 4.90
C LEU A 224 -20.66 16.68 6.16
N MET A 225 -21.31 15.56 6.48
CA MET A 225 -22.10 15.41 7.70
C MET A 225 -21.26 15.67 8.95
N THR A 226 -20.07 15.08 9.02
CA THR A 226 -19.14 15.25 10.14
C THR A 226 -18.54 16.66 10.16
N THR A 227 -18.17 17.21 9.00
CA THR A 227 -17.57 18.55 8.94
C THR A 227 -18.55 19.65 9.33
N TRP A 228 -19.82 19.55 8.91
CA TRP A 228 -20.82 20.59 9.17
C TRP A 228 -21.62 20.38 10.46
N GLY A 229 -21.74 19.14 10.92
CA GLY A 229 -22.47 18.78 12.13
C GLY A 229 -21.83 19.42 13.36
N GLY A 230 -22.59 20.27 14.05
CA GLY A 230 -22.15 20.96 15.26
C GLY A 230 -21.26 22.19 15.03
N THR A 231 -20.93 22.53 13.78
CA THR A 231 -20.16 23.73 13.44
C THR A 231 -21.01 24.75 12.67
N ARG A 232 -21.61 24.32 11.54
CA ARG A 232 -22.46 25.16 10.68
C ARG A 232 -23.94 24.87 10.87
N TYR A 233 -24.28 23.61 11.11
CA TYR A 233 -25.64 23.17 11.32
C TYR A 233 -25.72 22.29 12.57
N ASP A 234 -26.81 22.43 13.33
CA ASP A 234 -27.05 21.54 14.47
C ASP A 234 -27.15 20.08 14.01
N TRP A 235 -26.74 19.16 14.87
CA TRP A 235 -26.78 17.72 14.59
C TRP A 235 -28.19 17.20 14.28
N THR A 236 -29.22 17.84 14.83
CA THR A 236 -30.64 17.50 14.63
C THR A 236 -31.28 18.26 13.46
N SER A 237 -30.53 19.10 12.76
CA SER A 237 -31.05 19.90 11.65
C SER A 237 -31.39 19.03 10.43
N GLY A 238 -32.38 19.47 9.65
CA GLY A 238 -32.81 18.81 8.41
C GLY A 238 -31.66 18.48 7.43
N PRO A 239 -30.70 19.38 7.17
CA PRO A 239 -29.55 19.08 6.31
C PRO A 239 -28.66 17.94 6.82
N ILE A 240 -28.33 17.91 8.12
CA ILE A 240 -27.47 16.86 8.69
C ILE A 240 -28.20 15.51 8.73
N LEU A 241 -29.48 15.51 9.12
CA LEU A 241 -30.31 14.30 9.07
C LEU A 241 -30.51 13.81 7.63
N GLY A 242 -30.63 14.72 6.66
CA GLY A 242 -30.68 14.40 5.24
C GLY A 242 -29.38 13.79 4.73
N LEU A 243 -28.21 14.32 5.14
CA LEU A 243 -26.90 13.72 4.83
C LEU A 243 -26.72 12.36 5.49
N LEU A 244 -27.19 12.17 6.73
CA LEU A 244 -27.16 10.88 7.42
C LEU A 244 -28.04 9.85 6.70
N ALA A 245 -29.30 10.19 6.44
CA ALA A 245 -30.23 9.31 5.73
C ALA A 245 -29.74 9.00 4.31
N GLY A 246 -29.26 10.01 3.58
CA GLY A 246 -28.66 9.86 2.26
C GLY A 246 -27.43 8.96 2.28
N SER A 247 -26.54 9.11 3.27
CA SER A 247 -25.37 8.25 3.45
C SER A 247 -25.80 6.79 3.74
N ILE A 248 -26.81 6.56 4.58
CA ILE A 248 -27.35 5.22 4.84
C ILE A 248 -27.92 4.60 3.55
N VAL A 249 -28.67 5.37 2.76
CA VAL A 249 -29.19 4.89 1.47
C VAL A 249 -28.05 4.58 0.50
N LEU A 250 -27.06 5.46 0.38
CA LEU A 250 -25.93 5.27 -0.54
C LEU A 250 -25.09 4.05 -0.19
N ILE A 251 -24.83 3.78 1.09
CA ILE A 251 -24.09 2.57 1.48
C ILE A 251 -24.90 1.29 1.26
N VAL A 252 -26.21 1.32 1.51
CA VAL A 252 -27.09 0.16 1.24
C VAL A 252 -27.14 -0.12 -0.27
N LEU A 253 -27.32 0.91 -1.10
CA LEU A 253 -27.28 0.78 -2.56
C LEU A 253 -25.91 0.30 -3.03
N TRP A 254 -24.83 0.83 -2.45
CA TRP A 254 -23.47 0.39 -2.76
C TRP A 254 -23.31 -1.10 -2.49
N VAL A 255 -23.69 -1.61 -1.31
CA VAL A 255 -23.61 -3.04 -0.98
C VAL A 255 -24.40 -3.90 -1.98
N LEU A 256 -25.57 -3.44 -2.44
CA LEU A 256 -26.40 -4.17 -3.41
C LEU A 256 -25.78 -4.20 -4.81
N VAL A 257 -25.19 -3.09 -5.26
CA VAL A 257 -24.51 -2.96 -6.56
C VAL A 257 -23.19 -3.73 -6.56
N GLU A 258 -22.38 -3.56 -5.53
CA GLU A 258 -21.05 -4.16 -5.39
C GLU A 258 -21.13 -5.71 -5.38
N ARG A 259 -22.21 -6.27 -4.81
CA ARG A 259 -22.48 -7.72 -4.84
C ARG A 259 -22.77 -8.27 -6.25
N ARG A 260 -23.17 -7.42 -7.19
CA ARG A 260 -23.53 -7.78 -8.58
C ARG A 260 -22.48 -7.32 -9.59
N ALA A 261 -21.54 -6.47 -9.20
CA ALA A 261 -20.50 -5.94 -10.07
C ALA A 261 -19.55 -7.05 -10.52
N ALA A 262 -19.15 -7.00 -11.80
CA ALA A 262 -18.18 -7.96 -12.35
C ALA A 262 -16.77 -7.75 -11.77
N GLU A 263 -16.37 -6.49 -11.57
CA GLU A 263 -15.08 -6.11 -10.99
C GLU A 263 -15.28 -5.08 -9.87
N PRO A 264 -15.74 -5.51 -8.68
CA PRO A 264 -15.99 -4.63 -7.54
C PRO A 264 -14.71 -3.89 -7.10
N ILE A 265 -14.88 -2.63 -6.69
CA ILE A 265 -13.83 -1.76 -6.12
C ILE A 265 -13.33 -2.31 -4.79
N MET A 266 -14.25 -2.76 -3.94
CA MET A 266 -13.96 -3.46 -2.71
C MET A 266 -14.65 -4.83 -2.76
N PRO A 267 -13.95 -5.86 -3.27
CA PRO A 267 -14.52 -7.19 -3.38
C PRO A 267 -15.16 -7.66 -2.07
N PRO A 268 -16.43 -8.14 -2.06
CA PRO A 268 -17.11 -8.57 -0.83
C PRO A 268 -16.32 -9.64 -0.04
N LYS A 269 -15.51 -10.44 -0.73
CA LYS A 269 -14.56 -11.39 -0.13
C LYS A 269 -13.58 -10.74 0.85
N LEU A 270 -13.20 -9.48 0.63
CA LEU A 270 -12.35 -8.72 1.56
C LEU A 270 -13.11 -8.39 2.85
N LEU A 271 -14.37 -7.96 2.76
CA LEU A 271 -15.20 -7.63 3.93
C LEU A 271 -15.51 -8.86 4.79
N VAL A 272 -15.55 -10.06 4.19
CA VAL A 272 -15.72 -11.33 4.92
C VAL A 272 -14.39 -11.82 5.52
N ASN A 273 -13.24 -11.38 4.98
CA ASN A 273 -11.93 -11.72 5.54
C ASN A 273 -11.76 -11.04 6.90
N ARG A 274 -11.71 -11.86 7.96
CA ARG A 274 -11.61 -11.39 9.35
C ARG A 274 -10.41 -10.47 9.60
N VAL A 275 -9.27 -10.70 8.94
CA VAL A 275 -8.07 -9.87 9.12
C VAL A 275 -8.29 -8.49 8.50
N PHE A 276 -8.90 -8.42 7.31
CA PHE A 276 -9.26 -7.16 6.68
C PHE A 276 -10.33 -6.41 7.48
N ALA A 277 -11.43 -7.07 7.84
CA ALA A 277 -12.54 -6.44 8.57
C ALA A 277 -12.09 -5.87 9.94
N LEU A 278 -11.33 -6.66 10.71
CA LEU A 278 -10.75 -6.18 11.97
C LEU A 278 -9.70 -5.09 11.72
N GLY A 279 -8.83 -5.25 10.71
CA GLY A 279 -7.83 -4.25 10.36
C GLY A 279 -8.45 -2.90 9.97
N ALA A 280 -9.55 -2.92 9.22
CA ALA A 280 -10.33 -1.74 8.87
C ALA A 280 -11.00 -1.10 10.09
N ALA A 281 -11.60 -1.90 10.98
CA ALA A 281 -12.24 -1.40 12.21
C ALA A 281 -11.23 -0.79 13.19
N ILE A 282 -10.07 -1.44 13.39
CA ILE A 282 -8.98 -0.89 14.21
C ILE A 282 -8.45 0.38 13.54
N SER A 283 -8.26 0.38 12.22
CA SER A 283 -7.76 1.56 11.49
C SER A 283 -8.72 2.75 11.56
N PHE A 284 -10.03 2.51 11.54
CA PHE A 284 -11.04 3.53 11.81
C PHE A 284 -10.86 4.13 13.21
N ALA A 285 -10.76 3.29 14.26
CA ALA A 285 -10.62 3.75 15.64
C ALA A 285 -9.29 4.49 15.88
N VAL A 286 -8.19 4.03 15.27
CA VAL A 286 -6.89 4.71 15.34
C VAL A 286 -6.94 6.02 14.54
N GLY A 287 -7.60 6.04 13.39
CA GLY A 287 -7.84 7.26 12.62
C GLY A 287 -8.62 8.31 13.43
N PHE A 288 -9.68 7.88 14.11
CA PHE A 288 -10.49 8.69 15.01
C PHE A 288 -9.64 9.35 16.11
N ALA A 289 -8.81 8.56 16.79
CA ALA A 289 -7.89 9.05 17.80
C ALA A 289 -6.81 10.00 17.20
N MET A 290 -6.18 9.60 16.10
CA MET A 290 -5.05 10.30 15.49
C MET A 290 -5.43 11.68 14.96
N PHE A 291 -6.44 11.76 14.09
CA PHE A 291 -6.85 13.04 13.50
C PHE A 291 -7.52 13.95 14.54
N GLY A 292 -8.19 13.36 15.53
CA GLY A 292 -8.67 14.10 16.69
C GLY A 292 -7.52 14.76 17.47
N ALA A 293 -6.49 14.01 17.85
CA ALA A 293 -5.32 14.58 18.52
C ALA A 293 -4.59 15.62 17.67
N LEU A 294 -4.37 15.35 16.38
CA LEU A 294 -3.71 16.28 15.46
C LEU A 294 -4.50 17.59 15.26
N THR A 295 -5.81 17.57 15.50
CA THR A 295 -6.64 18.78 15.41
C THR A 295 -6.64 19.55 16.73
N PHE A 296 -6.83 18.88 17.87
CA PHE A 296 -7.05 19.56 19.16
C PHE A 296 -5.77 19.84 19.96
N LEU A 297 -4.67 19.08 19.77
CA LEU A 297 -3.40 19.38 20.44
C LEU A 297 -2.78 20.73 20.01
N PRO A 298 -2.74 21.09 18.71
CA PRO A 298 -2.27 22.42 18.33
C PRO A 298 -3.15 23.53 18.91
N ILE A 299 -4.48 23.33 18.91
CA ILE A 299 -5.44 24.28 19.48
C ILE A 299 -5.17 24.50 20.98
N PHE A 300 -4.93 23.42 21.73
CA PHE A 300 -4.54 23.49 23.13
C PHE A 300 -3.27 24.33 23.32
N LEU A 301 -2.21 24.01 22.58
CA LEU A 301 -0.94 24.71 22.71
C LEU A 301 -1.06 26.20 22.34
N GLN A 302 -1.76 26.51 21.25
CA GLN A 302 -1.88 27.88 20.76
C GLN A 302 -2.81 28.74 21.62
N ILE A 303 -3.94 28.19 22.08
CA ILE A 303 -4.92 28.96 22.86
C ILE A 303 -4.57 28.95 24.35
N VAL A 304 -4.34 27.77 24.95
CA VAL A 304 -4.13 27.62 26.40
C VAL A 304 -2.72 28.03 26.82
N HIS A 305 -1.70 27.55 26.10
CA HIS A 305 -0.29 27.88 26.38
C HIS A 305 0.19 29.16 25.68
N GLY A 306 -0.62 29.73 24.78
CA GLY A 306 -0.30 30.98 24.09
C GLY A 306 0.92 30.91 23.18
N VAL A 307 1.35 29.71 22.76
CA VAL A 307 2.53 29.56 21.90
C VAL A 307 2.18 29.83 20.44
N SER A 308 3.14 30.34 19.67
CA SER A 308 2.95 30.57 18.24
C SER A 308 2.67 29.27 17.48
N PRO A 309 2.05 29.32 16.28
CA PRO A 309 1.86 28.13 15.44
C PRO A 309 3.17 27.37 15.16
N THR A 310 4.26 28.12 14.94
CA THR A 310 5.61 27.56 14.74
C THR A 310 6.09 26.79 15.96
N LEU A 311 5.96 27.38 17.17
CA LEU A 311 6.34 26.71 18.41
C LEU A 311 5.42 25.53 18.70
N SER A 312 4.11 25.64 18.46
CA SER A 312 3.16 24.53 18.59
C SER A 312 3.61 23.30 17.77
N GLY A 313 4.11 23.51 16.55
CA GLY A 313 4.74 22.46 15.75
C GLY A 313 5.98 21.85 16.41
N VAL A 314 6.83 22.67 17.03
CA VAL A 314 8.01 22.20 17.80
C VAL A 314 7.58 21.36 19.01
N TYR A 315 6.55 21.77 19.75
CA TYR A 315 6.02 21.01 20.89
C TYR A 315 5.47 19.62 20.49
N LEU A 316 5.07 19.43 19.24
CA LEU A 316 4.60 18.14 18.72
C LEU A 316 5.73 17.24 18.21
N LEU A 317 6.97 17.71 18.11
CA LEU A 317 8.12 16.90 17.71
C LEU A 317 8.29 15.61 18.53
N PRO A 318 8.13 15.60 19.88
CA PRO A 318 8.22 14.38 20.66
C PRO A 318 7.22 13.29 20.22
N MET A 319 5.99 13.67 19.85
CA MET A 319 5.01 12.73 19.27
C MET A 319 5.54 12.12 17.98
N MET A 320 6.13 12.93 17.11
CA MET A 320 6.65 12.44 15.85
C MET A 320 7.86 11.54 16.05
N LEU A 321 8.74 11.87 17.00
CA LEU A 321 9.88 11.03 17.37
C LEU A 321 9.41 9.69 17.95
N GLY A 322 8.39 9.69 18.81
CA GLY A 322 7.77 8.47 19.33
C GLY A 322 7.18 7.61 18.21
N MET A 323 6.44 8.23 17.29
CA MET A 323 5.87 7.56 16.12
C MET A 323 6.95 6.98 15.19
N LEU A 324 8.01 7.74 14.93
CA LEU A 324 9.13 7.33 14.10
C LEU A 324 9.89 6.16 14.73
N ALA A 325 10.25 6.27 16.01
CA ALA A 325 10.99 5.24 16.74
C ALA A 325 10.20 3.93 16.82
N SER A 326 8.91 4.00 17.16
CA SER A 326 8.03 2.83 17.20
C SER A 326 7.76 2.23 15.82
N SER A 327 7.57 3.05 14.79
CA SER A 327 7.25 2.57 13.44
C SER A 327 8.45 1.89 12.78
N ILE A 328 9.64 2.48 12.88
CA ILE A 328 10.89 1.87 12.41
C ILE A 328 11.23 0.64 13.25
N GLY A 329 11.16 0.76 14.59
CA GLY A 329 11.48 -0.32 15.52
C GLY A 329 10.58 -1.53 15.33
N SER A 330 9.25 -1.35 15.34
CA SER A 330 8.31 -2.44 15.07
C SER A 330 8.51 -3.01 13.67
N GLY A 331 8.72 -2.18 12.64
CA GLY A 331 9.01 -2.65 11.29
C GLY A 331 10.22 -3.57 11.20
N GLN A 332 11.33 -3.20 11.82
CA GLN A 332 12.56 -4.02 11.87
C GLN A 332 12.36 -5.30 12.67
N LEU A 333 11.70 -5.21 13.82
CA LEU A 333 11.45 -6.38 14.67
C LEU A 333 10.48 -7.36 14.00
N ILE A 334 9.46 -6.88 13.26
CA ILE A 334 8.59 -7.72 12.43
C ILE A 334 9.41 -8.43 11.35
N THR A 335 10.32 -7.72 10.67
CA THR A 335 11.21 -8.34 9.68
C THR A 335 12.08 -9.43 10.31
N HIS A 336 12.56 -9.23 11.54
CA HIS A 336 13.45 -10.18 12.21
C HIS A 336 12.71 -11.38 12.82
N PHE A 337 11.62 -11.14 13.56
CA PHE A 337 10.90 -12.18 14.31
C PHE A 337 9.71 -12.78 13.55
N GLY A 338 9.24 -12.12 12.48
CA GLY A 338 8.12 -12.58 11.65
C GLY A 338 6.74 -12.49 12.31
N ARG A 339 6.65 -11.93 13.52
CA ARG A 339 5.41 -11.75 14.27
C ARG A 339 4.99 -10.30 14.22
N TYR A 340 3.75 -10.02 13.84
CA TYR A 340 3.23 -8.65 13.72
C TYR A 340 2.08 -8.36 14.69
N LYS A 341 1.37 -9.38 15.20
CA LYS A 341 0.18 -9.16 16.05
C LYS A 341 0.51 -8.46 17.37
N ILE A 342 1.70 -8.69 17.92
CA ILE A 342 2.11 -8.16 19.22
C ILE A 342 2.14 -6.63 19.25
N TYR A 343 2.47 -5.97 18.14
CA TYR A 343 2.64 -4.50 18.12
C TYR A 343 1.31 -3.75 18.19
N PRO A 344 0.25 -4.10 17.41
CA PRO A 344 -1.05 -3.48 17.60
C PRO A 344 -1.66 -3.74 18.98
N VAL A 345 -1.42 -4.93 19.54
CA VAL A 345 -1.89 -5.30 20.89
C VAL A 345 -1.21 -4.46 21.97
N ILE A 346 0.05 -4.08 21.80
CA ILE A 346 0.76 -3.17 22.73
C ILE A 346 0.47 -1.70 22.41
N GLY A 347 0.37 -1.33 21.13
CA GLY A 347 0.22 0.05 20.70
C GLY A 347 -1.15 0.65 21.00
N THR A 348 -2.24 -0.11 20.83
CA THR A 348 -3.60 0.38 21.11
C THR A 348 -3.86 0.76 22.58
N PRO A 349 -3.42 0.01 23.61
CA PRO A 349 -3.55 0.46 25.00
C PRO A 349 -2.62 1.62 25.30
N LEU A 350 -1.44 1.71 24.68
CA LEU A 350 -0.57 2.88 24.79
C LEU A 350 -1.25 4.15 24.25
N ILE A 351 -1.96 4.06 23.13
CA ILE A 351 -2.79 5.17 22.63
C ILE A 351 -3.86 5.55 23.65
N ALA A 352 -4.59 4.57 24.22
CA ALA A 352 -5.62 4.84 25.22
C ALA A 352 -5.06 5.52 26.48
N ILE A 353 -3.92 5.03 26.99
CA ILE A 353 -3.23 5.60 28.14
C ILE A 353 -2.73 7.01 27.81
N ALA A 354 -2.15 7.22 26.62
CA ALA A 354 -1.66 8.52 26.21
C ALA A 354 -2.80 9.54 26.07
N MET A 355 -3.95 9.14 25.51
CA MET A 355 -5.16 9.98 25.46
C MET A 355 -5.65 10.32 26.87
N TRP A 356 -5.69 9.35 27.77
CA TRP A 356 -6.04 9.59 29.17
C TRP A 356 -5.07 10.55 29.87
N LEU A 357 -3.77 10.42 29.62
CA LEU A 357 -2.76 11.35 30.14
C LEU A 357 -2.89 12.76 29.51
N CYS A 358 -3.28 12.85 28.24
CA CYS A 358 -3.56 14.11 27.57
C CYS A 358 -4.83 14.78 28.12
N SER A 359 -5.81 14.02 28.64
CA SER A 359 -6.99 14.56 29.33
C SER A 359 -6.71 15.15 30.72
N ARG A 360 -5.44 15.17 31.14
CA ARG A 360 -4.96 15.78 32.38
C ARG A 360 -4.00 16.93 32.09
N LEU A 361 -4.12 17.56 30.91
CA LEU A 361 -3.25 18.65 30.50
C LEU A 361 -3.87 19.97 30.95
N ASP A 362 -3.15 20.68 31.79
CA ASP A 362 -3.57 21.99 32.30
C ASP A 362 -2.68 23.10 31.75
N GLU A 363 -3.09 24.35 32.00
CA GLU A 363 -2.30 25.54 31.68
C GLU A 363 -0.92 25.57 32.37
N ASN A 364 -0.73 24.82 33.45
CA ASN A 364 0.51 24.76 34.22
C ASN A 364 1.43 23.58 33.83
N SER A 365 1.02 22.77 32.86
CA SER A 365 1.76 21.58 32.46
C SER A 365 3.14 21.96 31.94
N SER A 366 4.19 21.34 32.49
CA SER A 366 5.56 21.60 32.05
C SER A 366 5.82 21.07 30.65
N THR A 367 6.74 21.71 29.92
CA THR A 367 7.19 21.28 28.59
C THR A 367 7.63 19.81 28.58
N LEU A 368 8.32 19.35 29.63
CA LEU A 368 8.75 17.97 29.76
C LEU A 368 7.56 17.01 29.90
N SER A 369 6.56 17.36 30.72
CA SER A 369 5.37 16.52 30.91
C SER A 369 4.57 16.40 29.62
N MET A 370 4.35 17.51 28.91
CA MET A 370 3.69 17.50 27.59
C MET A 370 4.46 16.64 26.59
N SER A 371 5.78 16.85 26.51
CA SER A 371 6.64 16.11 25.58
C SER A 371 6.58 14.59 25.80
N LEU A 372 6.59 14.12 27.06
CA LEU A 372 6.50 12.68 27.37
C LEU A 372 5.14 12.09 26.99
N ARG A 373 4.03 12.81 27.24
CA ARG A 373 2.67 12.36 26.89
C ARG A 373 2.48 12.31 25.38
N PHE A 374 2.95 13.32 24.67
CA PHE A 374 2.94 13.39 23.21
C PHE A 374 3.80 12.28 22.60
N ALA A 375 5.01 12.07 23.12
CA ALA A 375 5.88 10.97 22.70
C ALA A 375 5.21 9.60 22.89
N LEU A 376 4.52 9.38 24.02
CA LEU A 376 3.78 8.15 24.28
C LEU A 376 2.64 7.93 23.27
N LEU A 377 1.88 8.98 22.97
CA LEU A 377 0.82 8.93 21.97
C LEU A 377 1.37 8.55 20.60
N GLY A 378 2.45 9.23 20.19
CA GLY A 378 3.15 8.95 18.95
C GLY A 378 3.66 7.51 18.89
N PHE A 379 4.29 7.04 19.96
CA PHE A 379 4.79 5.67 20.08
C PHE A 379 3.68 4.63 19.92
N GLY A 380 2.52 4.85 20.55
CA GLY A 380 1.35 4.00 20.36
C GLY A 380 0.86 3.99 18.91
N LEU A 381 0.75 5.16 18.28
CA LEU A 381 0.31 5.29 16.89
C LEU A 381 1.25 4.58 15.89
N GLY A 382 2.56 4.72 16.07
CA GLY A 382 3.56 4.12 15.18
C GLY A 382 3.62 2.59 15.27
N LEU A 383 3.33 2.01 16.44
CA LEU A 383 3.20 0.55 16.63
C LEU A 383 1.98 -0.07 15.93
N VAL A 384 0.98 0.73 15.57
CA VAL A 384 -0.30 0.24 15.04
C VAL A 384 -0.43 0.55 13.55
N MET A 385 -0.17 1.79 13.14
CA MET A 385 -0.47 2.33 11.80
C MET A 385 0.06 1.47 10.66
N GLN A 386 1.38 1.23 10.66
CA GLN A 386 2.02 0.49 9.57
C GLN A 386 1.79 -1.01 9.73
N VAL A 387 1.68 -1.50 10.97
CA VAL A 387 1.53 -2.92 11.23
C VAL A 387 0.18 -3.47 10.75
N LEU A 388 -0.90 -2.68 10.86
CA LEU A 388 -2.21 -3.05 10.31
C LEU A 388 -2.19 -3.17 8.79
N VAL A 389 -1.48 -2.29 8.11
CA VAL A 389 -1.31 -2.34 6.65
C VAL A 389 -0.59 -3.62 6.25
N ILE A 390 0.53 -3.97 6.91
CA ILE A 390 1.26 -5.22 6.69
C ILE A 390 0.34 -6.43 6.92
N ALA A 391 -0.40 -6.44 8.03
CA ALA A 391 -1.30 -7.53 8.40
C ALA A 391 -2.34 -7.79 7.30
N VAL A 392 -2.95 -6.73 6.79
CA VAL A 392 -3.95 -6.81 5.71
C VAL A 392 -3.30 -7.24 4.40
N GLN A 393 -2.15 -6.67 4.03
CA GLN A 393 -1.41 -7.06 2.82
C GLN A 393 -0.98 -8.53 2.84
N ASN A 394 -0.69 -9.10 4.00
CA ASN A 394 -0.31 -10.51 4.15
C ASN A 394 -1.54 -11.44 4.07
N ALA A 395 -2.73 -10.96 4.42
CA ALA A 395 -3.96 -11.75 4.50
C ALA A 395 -4.74 -11.88 3.19
N VAL A 396 -4.39 -11.10 2.16
CA VAL A 396 -5.12 -11.02 0.89
C VAL A 396 -4.33 -11.63 -0.27
N SER A 397 -5.03 -11.86 -1.39
CA SER A 397 -4.40 -12.26 -2.64
C SER A 397 -3.62 -11.08 -3.24
N TYR A 398 -2.68 -11.36 -4.14
CA TYR A 398 -1.91 -10.31 -4.83
C TYR A 398 -2.80 -9.41 -5.71
N GLU A 399 -3.84 -10.00 -6.31
CA GLU A 399 -4.81 -9.32 -7.17
C GLU A 399 -5.68 -8.31 -6.41
N ASP A 400 -5.90 -8.54 -5.10
CA ASP A 400 -6.68 -7.66 -4.24
C ASP A 400 -5.81 -6.74 -3.36
N LEU A 401 -4.49 -6.73 -3.56
CA LEU A 401 -3.55 -6.05 -2.66
C LEU A 401 -3.79 -4.53 -2.61
N GLY A 402 -4.03 -3.88 -3.76
CA GLY A 402 -4.34 -2.46 -3.83
C GLY A 402 -5.71 -2.13 -3.24
N SER A 403 -6.71 -2.95 -3.57
CA SER A 403 -8.07 -2.84 -3.05
C SER A 403 -8.13 -2.99 -1.51
N ALA A 404 -7.35 -3.92 -0.94
CA ALA A 404 -7.27 -4.12 0.51
C ALA A 404 -6.50 -2.99 1.22
N THR A 405 -5.36 -2.57 0.66
CA THR A 405 -4.54 -1.50 1.24
C THR A 405 -5.28 -0.16 1.23
N SER A 406 -5.94 0.14 0.11
CA SER A 406 -6.77 1.34 -0.05
C SER A 406 -7.97 1.32 0.89
N GLY A 407 -8.64 0.17 1.05
CA GLY A 407 -9.76 0.00 1.97
C GLY A 407 -9.38 0.35 3.42
N VAL A 408 -8.28 -0.18 3.94
CA VAL A 408 -7.81 0.13 5.31
C VAL A 408 -7.51 1.63 5.47
N THR A 409 -6.86 2.24 4.47
CA THR A 409 -6.55 3.67 4.47
C THR A 409 -7.81 4.53 4.42
N PHE A 410 -8.79 4.12 3.63
CA PHE A 410 -10.09 4.77 3.49
C PHE A 410 -10.86 4.74 4.80
N PHE A 411 -11.00 3.57 5.45
CA PHE A 411 -11.65 3.47 6.76
C PHE A 411 -10.93 4.30 7.85
N ARG A 412 -9.60 4.39 7.79
CA ARG A 412 -8.82 5.28 8.67
C ARG A 412 -9.18 6.76 8.46
N GLN A 413 -9.26 7.22 7.22
CA GLN A 413 -9.61 8.62 6.91
C GLN A 413 -11.05 8.95 7.33
N ILE A 414 -12.00 8.02 7.11
CA ILE A 414 -13.37 8.16 7.61
C ILE A 414 -13.37 8.25 9.14
N GLY A 415 -12.66 7.34 9.81
CA GLY A 415 -12.50 7.38 11.26
C GLY A 415 -11.96 8.72 11.74
N GLY A 416 -10.96 9.28 11.05
CA GLY A 416 -10.43 10.60 11.34
C GLY A 416 -11.43 11.73 11.20
N SER A 417 -12.23 11.73 10.12
CA SER A 417 -13.28 12.72 9.92
C SER A 417 -14.36 12.66 11.01
N PHE A 418 -14.79 11.46 11.40
CA PHE A 418 -15.69 11.27 12.54
C PHE A 418 -15.05 11.73 13.86
N GLY A 419 -13.77 11.41 14.08
CA GLY A 419 -13.04 11.81 15.28
C GLY A 419 -13.02 13.32 15.45
N VAL A 420 -12.63 14.06 14.40
CA VAL A 420 -12.60 15.52 14.42
C VAL A 420 -13.98 16.12 14.69
N ALA A 421 -15.03 15.59 14.07
CA ALA A 421 -16.39 16.09 14.24
C ALA A 421 -16.99 15.82 15.62
N VAL A 422 -16.84 14.58 16.11
CA VAL A 422 -17.32 14.21 17.46
C VAL A 422 -16.57 15.01 18.51
N PHE A 423 -15.25 15.13 18.39
CA PHE A 423 -14.44 15.94 19.29
C PHE A 423 -14.76 17.43 19.19
N GLY A 424 -15.01 17.96 17.99
CA GLY A 424 -15.46 19.35 17.80
C GLY A 424 -16.80 19.63 18.45
N SER A 425 -17.75 18.70 18.34
CA SER A 425 -19.05 18.80 19.01
C SER A 425 -18.90 18.75 20.53
N ILE A 426 -18.11 17.80 21.06
CA ILE A 426 -17.83 17.70 22.51
C ILE A 426 -17.15 18.97 23.00
N PHE A 427 -16.11 19.44 22.30
CA PHE A 427 -15.39 20.66 22.63
C PHE A 427 -16.32 21.87 22.66
N SER A 428 -17.13 22.07 21.62
CA SER A 428 -18.02 23.23 21.51
C SER A 428 -19.10 23.23 22.59
N ASN A 429 -19.73 22.08 22.85
CA ASN A 429 -20.73 21.93 23.91
C ASN A 429 -20.12 22.14 25.30
N GLN A 430 -18.94 21.57 25.55
CA GLN A 430 -18.27 21.71 26.83
C GLN A 430 -17.78 23.15 27.06
N LEU A 431 -17.26 23.79 26.00
CA LEU A 431 -16.83 25.18 26.03
C LEU A 431 -18.01 26.12 26.26
N ALA A 432 -19.16 25.88 25.60
CA ALA A 432 -20.39 26.65 25.83
C ALA A 432 -20.85 26.54 27.29
N SER A 433 -20.86 25.33 27.84
CA SER A 433 -21.19 25.10 29.25
C SER A 433 -20.21 25.80 30.19
N ASN A 434 -18.90 25.68 29.93
CA ASN A 434 -17.86 26.23 30.80
C ASN A 434 -17.82 27.77 30.75
N ILE A 435 -17.96 28.38 29.57
CA ILE A 435 -18.07 29.84 29.41
C ILE A 435 -19.41 30.34 29.97
N GLY A 436 -20.51 29.61 29.79
CA GLY A 436 -21.81 29.97 30.37
C GLY A 436 -21.78 30.06 31.89
N ARG A 437 -20.99 29.20 32.56
CA ARG A 437 -20.74 29.29 34.02
C ARG A 437 -19.93 30.52 34.41
N LEU A 438 -19.15 31.09 33.49
CA LEU A 438 -18.37 32.32 33.69
C LEU A 438 -19.17 33.59 33.35
N ALA A 439 -20.36 33.48 32.73
CA ALA A 439 -21.22 34.60 32.38
C ALA A 439 -21.49 35.60 33.54
N PRO A 440 -21.65 35.20 34.82
CA PRO A 440 -21.84 36.13 35.93
C PRO A 440 -20.60 36.99 36.25
N VAL A 441 -19.43 36.58 35.76
CA VAL A 441 -18.12 37.19 36.07
C VAL A 441 -17.55 37.93 34.84
N LEU A 442 -18.15 37.76 33.66
CA LEU A 442 -17.72 38.47 32.46
C LEU A 442 -18.07 39.96 32.57
N PRO A 443 -17.19 40.88 32.15
CA PRO A 443 -17.47 42.31 32.20
C PRO A 443 -18.69 42.69 31.33
N PRO A 444 -19.46 43.73 31.69
CA PRO A 444 -20.61 44.19 30.90
C PRO A 444 -20.18 44.56 29.47
N GLY A 445 -20.83 43.99 28.45
CA GLY A 445 -20.54 44.24 27.03
C GLY A 445 -19.77 43.12 26.31
N PHE A 446 -19.40 42.03 27.00
CA PHE A 446 -18.81 40.86 26.38
C PHE A 446 -19.84 39.75 26.16
N ASP A 447 -20.01 39.36 24.90
CA ASP A 447 -20.89 38.26 24.52
C ASP A 447 -20.16 36.91 24.65
N PRO A 448 -20.64 35.97 25.49
CA PRO A 448 -20.09 34.61 25.62
C PRO A 448 -19.88 33.89 24.29
N SER A 449 -20.76 34.11 23.30
CA SER A 449 -20.65 33.54 21.95
C SER A 449 -19.48 34.09 21.15
N ALA A 450 -19.13 35.37 21.33
CA ALA A 450 -18.04 36.00 20.60
C ALA A 450 -16.66 35.46 21.02
N VAL A 451 -16.53 35.02 22.28
CA VAL A 451 -15.29 34.44 22.83
C VAL A 451 -15.00 33.06 22.24
N GLN A 452 -16.03 32.27 21.93
CA GLN A 452 -15.88 30.93 21.32
C GLN A 452 -15.27 30.98 19.92
N GLY A 453 -15.64 31.99 19.13
CA GLY A 453 -15.27 32.08 17.70
C GLY A 453 -13.99 32.86 17.42
N ASN A 454 -13.50 33.67 18.36
CA ASN A 454 -12.32 34.51 18.13
C ASN A 454 -11.37 34.55 19.35
N PRO A 455 -10.34 33.67 19.38
CA PRO A 455 -9.32 33.65 20.43
C PRO A 455 -8.54 34.96 20.57
N GLN A 456 -8.49 35.82 19.55
CA GLN A 456 -7.79 37.12 19.60
C GLN A 456 -8.50 38.13 20.50
N LEU A 457 -9.78 37.90 20.81
CA LEU A 457 -10.48 38.68 21.83
C LEU A 457 -9.94 38.40 23.24
N LEU A 458 -9.20 37.29 23.43
CA LEU A 458 -8.57 36.95 24.71
C LEU A 458 -7.55 37.98 25.17
N ASP A 459 -6.85 38.62 24.23
CA ASP A 459 -5.83 39.63 24.54
C ASP A 459 -6.43 40.98 24.96
N ARG A 460 -7.73 41.18 24.77
CA ARG A 460 -8.45 42.36 25.23
C ARG A 460 -9.08 42.17 26.62
N PHE A 461 -9.04 40.96 27.19
CA PHE A 461 -9.57 40.70 28.52
C PHE A 461 -8.60 41.12 29.63
N PRO A 462 -9.13 41.60 30.78
CA PRO A 462 -8.36 41.69 32.02
C PRO A 462 -7.74 40.32 32.38
N ALA A 463 -6.53 40.32 32.95
CA ALA A 463 -5.74 39.11 33.21
C ALA A 463 -6.52 38.01 33.98
N GLU A 464 -7.33 38.38 34.97
CA GLU A 464 -8.14 37.42 35.75
C GLU A 464 -9.25 36.76 34.92
N VAL A 465 -9.89 37.51 34.01
CA VAL A 465 -10.94 36.99 33.13
C VAL A 465 -10.30 36.10 32.05
N LYS A 466 -9.16 36.54 31.49
CA LYS A 466 -8.37 35.77 30.53
C LYS A 466 -7.99 34.41 31.10
N GLN A 467 -7.46 34.34 32.32
CA GLN A 467 -7.09 33.06 32.97
C GLN A 467 -8.29 32.13 33.16
N ARG A 468 -9.45 32.63 33.59
CA ARG A 468 -10.65 31.80 33.77
C ARG A 468 -11.18 31.26 32.44
N VAL A 469 -11.13 32.06 31.37
CA VAL A 469 -11.51 31.61 30.04
C VAL A 469 -10.51 30.58 29.51
N LEU A 470 -9.20 30.80 29.67
CA LEU A 470 -8.18 29.81 29.29
C LEU A 470 -8.35 28.48 30.03
N HIS A 471 -8.67 28.52 31.32
CA HIS A 471 -9.00 27.33 32.10
C HIS A 471 -10.26 26.61 31.57
N ALA A 472 -11.29 27.37 31.17
CA ALA A 472 -12.48 26.80 30.52
C ALA A 472 -12.15 26.13 29.17
N TYR A 473 -11.23 26.70 28.39
CA TYR A 473 -10.70 26.06 27.18
C TYR A 473 -9.95 24.77 27.49
N ALA A 474 -9.05 24.80 28.48
CA ALA A 474 -8.29 23.63 28.92
C ALA A 474 -9.23 22.48 29.33
N GLN A 475 -10.20 22.73 30.22
CA GLN A 475 -11.19 21.75 30.65
C GLN A 475 -12.05 21.18 29.50
N SER A 476 -12.33 22.01 28.49
CA SER A 476 -13.11 21.58 27.33
C SER A 476 -12.31 20.62 26.46
N ILE A 477 -11.00 20.87 26.30
CA ILE A 477 -10.08 20.00 25.58
C ILE A 477 -9.78 18.72 26.38
N ASP A 478 -9.67 18.80 27.71
CA ASP A 478 -9.52 17.62 28.58
C ASP A 478 -10.66 16.62 28.36
N SER A 479 -11.89 17.15 28.29
CA SER A 479 -13.08 16.34 28.05
C SER A 479 -13.03 15.63 26.70
N VAL A 480 -12.51 16.29 25.65
CA VAL A 480 -12.31 15.69 24.32
C VAL A 480 -11.39 14.47 24.40
N PHE A 481 -10.23 14.61 25.04
CA PHE A 481 -9.26 13.51 25.15
C PHE A 481 -9.78 12.37 26.02
N LEU A 482 -10.58 12.68 27.06
CA LEU A 482 -11.20 11.66 27.90
C LEU A 482 -12.22 10.82 27.13
N TRP A 483 -13.02 11.44 26.25
CA TRP A 483 -13.94 10.74 25.35
C TRP A 483 -13.24 9.98 24.21
N ALA A 484 -11.96 10.26 23.94
CA ALA A 484 -11.15 9.47 23.02
C ALA A 484 -10.77 8.09 23.60
N VAL A 485 -10.68 7.97 24.93
CA VAL A 485 -10.20 6.75 25.61
C VAL A 485 -11.07 5.52 25.34
N PRO A 486 -12.43 5.59 25.42
CA PRO A 486 -13.28 4.45 25.09
C PRO A 486 -13.08 3.94 23.66
N VAL A 487 -12.86 4.84 22.69
CA VAL A 487 -12.65 4.45 21.28
C VAL A 487 -11.32 3.72 21.12
N ALA A 488 -10.26 4.21 21.77
CA ALA A 488 -8.97 3.51 21.81
C ALA A 488 -9.05 2.17 22.56
N ALA A 489 -9.85 2.07 23.63
CA ALA A 489 -10.09 0.82 24.35
C ALA A 489 -10.84 -0.22 23.49
N ILE A 490 -11.82 0.22 22.70
CA ILE A 490 -12.49 -0.66 21.71
C ILE A 490 -11.47 -1.17 20.69
N ALA A 491 -10.60 -0.30 20.18
CA ALA A 491 -9.53 -0.70 19.27
C ALA A 491 -8.64 -1.79 19.89
N PHE A 492 -8.29 -1.65 21.16
CA PHE A 492 -7.53 -2.65 21.91
C PHE A 492 -8.24 -4.01 21.97
N VAL A 493 -9.51 -4.03 22.33
CA VAL A 493 -10.32 -5.26 22.35
C VAL A 493 -10.35 -5.90 20.96
N LEU A 494 -10.53 -5.11 19.90
CA LEU A 494 -10.53 -5.60 18.52
C LEU A 494 -9.18 -6.23 18.10
N THR A 495 -8.05 -5.72 18.61
CA THR A 495 -6.72 -6.28 18.28
C THR A 495 -6.55 -7.72 18.76
N TRP A 496 -7.24 -8.12 19.84
CA TRP A 496 -7.14 -9.51 20.35
C TRP A 496 -7.74 -10.53 19.39
N PHE A 497 -8.79 -10.15 18.67
CA PHE A 497 -9.45 -10.98 17.67
C PHE A 497 -8.68 -11.05 16.35
N LEU A 498 -7.66 -10.22 16.16
CA LEU A 498 -6.81 -10.26 14.97
C LEU A 498 -6.09 -11.61 14.92
N ARG A 499 -6.30 -12.38 13.85
CA ARG A 499 -5.56 -13.63 13.63
C ARG A 499 -4.18 -13.30 13.06
N GLU A 500 -3.14 -13.85 13.68
CA GLU A 500 -1.78 -13.77 13.17
C GLU A 500 -1.59 -14.82 12.08
N LEU A 501 -1.35 -14.37 10.85
CA LEU A 501 -0.98 -15.23 9.74
C LEU A 501 0.55 -15.16 9.60
N PRO A 502 1.26 -16.30 9.42
CA PRO A 502 2.69 -16.25 9.19
C PRO A 502 3.00 -15.39 7.95
N LEU A 503 4.06 -14.58 8.00
CA LEU A 503 4.49 -13.79 6.85
C LEU A 503 4.86 -14.74 5.71
N ARG A 504 4.23 -14.56 4.54
CA ARG A 504 4.50 -15.40 3.37
C ARG A 504 5.99 -15.31 2.98
N ALA A 505 6.68 -16.44 2.97
CA ALA A 505 8.04 -16.54 2.45
C ALA A 505 7.97 -16.71 0.92
N THR A 506 8.36 -15.66 0.21
CA THR A 506 8.60 -15.63 -1.25
C THR A 506 7.32 -15.68 -2.11
N SER A 507 7.31 -14.89 -3.19
CA SER A 507 6.29 -14.91 -4.24
C SER A 507 6.22 -16.30 -4.86
N GLN A 508 5.23 -17.10 -4.50
CA GLN A 508 4.95 -18.31 -5.25
C GLN A 508 4.27 -17.95 -6.56
N THR A 509 4.90 -18.47 -7.61
CA THR A 509 4.37 -18.70 -8.95
C THR A 509 2.93 -19.20 -8.88
N ARG A 510 2.05 -18.61 -9.71
CA ARG A 510 0.68 -19.08 -9.94
C ARG A 510 0.72 -20.58 -10.24
N ASP A 511 0.02 -21.36 -9.42
CA ASP A 511 -0.46 -22.66 -9.83
C ASP A 511 -1.85 -22.45 -10.44
N TYR A 512 -1.98 -22.68 -11.74
CA TYR A 512 -3.27 -22.62 -12.42
C TYR A 512 -4.00 -23.94 -12.14
N GLY A 513 -4.92 -23.90 -11.17
CA GLY A 513 -5.89 -24.96 -10.97
C GLY A 513 -6.10 -25.32 -9.51
N GLU A 514 -7.07 -24.68 -8.87
CA GLU A 514 -8.18 -25.36 -8.18
C GLU A 514 -9.05 -24.33 -7.46
N GLY A 515 -10.34 -24.39 -7.75
CA GLY A 515 -11.34 -23.54 -7.14
C GLY A 515 -11.65 -23.96 -5.70
N PHE A 516 -12.09 -22.97 -4.94
CA PHE A 516 -12.74 -23.04 -3.61
C PHE A 516 -11.87 -23.37 -2.39
N GLY A 517 -11.81 -22.41 -1.47
CA GLY A 517 -11.74 -22.67 -0.03
C GLY A 517 -10.38 -22.41 0.64
N ALA A 518 -10.29 -21.33 1.40
CA ALA A 518 -9.12 -21.02 2.24
C ALA A 518 -9.15 -21.79 3.57
N ALA A 519 -8.09 -22.53 3.89
CA ALA A 519 -7.58 -22.84 5.24
C ALA A 519 -6.18 -23.50 5.15
N PRO A 520 -5.33 -23.38 6.19
CA PRO A 520 -3.88 -23.46 6.07
C PRO A 520 -3.41 -24.91 6.01
N THR A 521 -2.52 -25.23 5.08
CA THR A 521 -1.74 -26.46 5.19
C THR A 521 -0.27 -26.10 5.21
N VAL A 522 0.34 -26.41 6.36
CA VAL A 522 1.73 -26.86 6.44
C VAL A 522 2.08 -27.54 5.13
N ARG A 523 3.11 -27.07 4.42
CA ARG A 523 3.59 -27.75 3.22
C ARG A 523 3.77 -29.23 3.59
N SER A 524 3.02 -30.11 2.95
CA SER A 524 3.22 -31.54 3.15
C SER A 524 4.65 -31.88 2.76
N SER A 525 5.23 -32.92 3.36
CA SER A 525 6.60 -33.38 3.03
C SER A 525 6.79 -33.54 1.50
N ARG A 526 5.71 -33.91 0.79
CA ARG A 526 5.63 -33.94 -0.68
C ARG A 526 6.02 -32.62 -1.33
N HIS A 527 5.42 -31.50 -0.94
CA HIS A 527 5.69 -30.18 -1.51
C HIS A 527 7.11 -29.67 -1.18
N GLU A 528 7.67 -30.06 -0.03
CA GLU A 528 9.02 -29.64 0.35
C GLU A 528 10.09 -30.47 -0.39
N ILE A 529 9.83 -31.75 -0.65
CA ILE A 529 10.68 -32.61 -1.49
C ILE A 529 10.64 -32.14 -2.95
N GLU A 530 9.46 -31.84 -3.49
CA GLU A 530 9.31 -31.30 -4.85
C GLU A 530 10.08 -29.99 -5.02
N ARG A 531 10.01 -29.09 -4.03
CA ARG A 531 10.80 -27.85 -4.02
C ARG A 531 12.31 -28.15 -3.95
N ALA A 532 12.75 -29.00 -3.03
CA ALA A 532 14.17 -29.31 -2.84
C ALA A 532 14.79 -29.93 -4.10
N LEU A 533 14.09 -30.87 -4.74
CA LEU A 533 14.51 -31.49 -5.99
C LEU A 533 14.54 -30.49 -7.15
N SER A 534 13.51 -29.64 -7.27
CA SER A 534 13.47 -28.57 -8.29
C SER A 534 14.60 -27.56 -8.11
N GLU A 535 14.98 -27.25 -6.87
CA GLU A 535 16.06 -26.32 -6.53
C GLU A 535 17.45 -26.95 -6.74
N LEU A 536 17.56 -28.28 -6.58
CA LEU A 536 18.74 -29.06 -6.97
C LEU A 536 18.91 -29.11 -8.48
N MET A 537 17.80 -29.19 -9.23
CA MET A 537 17.80 -29.15 -10.70
C MET A 537 18.25 -27.80 -11.25
N ARG A 538 17.79 -26.67 -10.67
CA ARG A 538 18.24 -25.33 -11.07
C ARG A 538 19.73 -25.06 -10.83
N ARG A 539 20.41 -25.92 -10.06
CA ARG A 539 21.84 -25.79 -9.77
C ARG A 539 22.75 -26.53 -10.75
N ASP A 540 22.21 -27.22 -11.76
CA ASP A 540 23.04 -27.87 -12.78
C ASP A 540 23.38 -26.86 -13.89
N PRO A 541 24.58 -26.23 -13.88
CA PRO A 541 24.82 -25.00 -14.65
C PRO A 541 25.02 -25.25 -16.15
N LYS A 542 24.85 -26.50 -16.61
CA LYS A 542 25.21 -26.93 -17.97
C LYS A 542 24.25 -28.01 -18.47
N ALA A 543 23.10 -27.59 -19.01
CA ALA A 543 22.12 -28.47 -19.64
C ALA A 543 22.75 -29.44 -20.65
N ALA A 544 23.72 -28.98 -21.45
CA ALA A 544 24.42 -29.81 -22.44
C ALA A 544 25.08 -31.06 -21.84
N GLU A 545 25.79 -30.91 -20.71
CA GLU A 545 26.46 -32.04 -20.04
C GLU A 545 25.45 -33.05 -19.48
N LEU A 546 24.27 -32.59 -19.07
CA LEU A 546 23.19 -33.45 -18.58
C LEU A 546 22.64 -34.33 -19.72
N TYR A 547 22.27 -33.74 -20.86
CA TYR A 547 21.74 -34.50 -21.99
C TYR A 547 22.77 -35.46 -22.59
N ASP A 548 24.03 -35.06 -22.66
CA ASP A 548 25.11 -35.95 -23.12
C ASP A 548 25.28 -37.17 -22.18
N ARG A 549 25.26 -36.96 -20.86
CA ARG A 549 25.31 -38.08 -19.90
C ARG A 549 24.11 -39.01 -20.03
N LEU A 550 22.91 -38.47 -20.21
CA LEU A 550 21.69 -39.26 -20.39
C LEU A 550 21.71 -40.08 -21.69
N ALA A 551 22.22 -39.50 -22.78
CA ALA A 551 22.41 -40.20 -24.04
C ALA A 551 23.36 -41.41 -23.90
N VAL A 552 24.51 -41.20 -23.24
CA VAL A 552 25.49 -42.27 -22.97
C VAL A 552 24.88 -43.38 -22.09
N LEU A 553 24.16 -43.01 -21.02
CA LEU A 553 23.52 -43.96 -20.12
C LEU A 553 22.45 -44.82 -20.83
N CYS A 554 21.73 -44.25 -21.78
CA CYS A 554 20.71 -44.96 -22.54
C CYS A 554 21.28 -45.67 -23.80
N GLY A 555 22.59 -45.59 -24.05
CA GLY A 555 23.23 -46.21 -25.21
C GLY A 555 22.86 -45.57 -26.55
N VAL A 556 22.55 -44.28 -26.56
CA VAL A 556 22.08 -43.55 -27.74
C VAL A 556 23.16 -42.59 -28.23
N GLU A 557 23.60 -42.74 -29.48
CA GLU A 557 24.59 -41.85 -30.10
C GLU A 557 23.91 -40.60 -30.69
N LEU A 558 23.36 -39.74 -29.83
CA LEU A 558 22.75 -38.47 -30.23
C LEU A 558 23.40 -37.30 -29.46
N PRO A 559 23.65 -36.15 -30.11
CA PRO A 559 24.12 -34.95 -29.42
C PRO A 559 23.02 -34.36 -28.53
N ALA A 560 23.40 -33.63 -27.48
CA ALA A 560 22.49 -32.99 -26.53
C ALA A 560 21.25 -32.31 -27.16
N GLY A 561 21.43 -31.53 -28.22
CA GLY A 561 20.33 -30.86 -28.92
C GLY A 561 19.31 -31.82 -29.57
N SER A 562 19.77 -32.96 -30.10
CA SER A 562 18.89 -34.00 -30.66
C SER A 562 18.14 -34.74 -29.54
N VAL A 563 18.79 -34.96 -28.39
CA VAL A 563 18.15 -35.57 -27.21
C VAL A 563 17.05 -34.65 -26.66
N TRP A 564 17.34 -33.35 -26.55
CA TRP A 564 16.36 -32.34 -26.16
C TRP A 564 15.14 -32.33 -27.09
N ALA A 565 15.39 -32.28 -28.40
CA ALA A 565 14.31 -32.27 -29.41
C ALA A 565 13.47 -33.55 -29.35
N LEU A 566 14.09 -34.72 -29.14
CA LEU A 566 13.39 -35.99 -28.99
C LEU A 566 12.47 -36.00 -27.76
N CYS A 567 12.98 -35.59 -26.59
CA CYS A 567 12.18 -35.50 -25.36
C CYS A 567 11.00 -34.53 -25.50
N ARG A 568 11.21 -33.39 -26.18
CA ARG A 568 10.16 -32.39 -26.42
C ARG A 568 9.07 -32.92 -27.35
N ILE A 569 9.46 -33.52 -28.48
CA ILE A 569 8.50 -34.15 -29.43
C ILE A 569 7.76 -35.31 -28.75
N ALA A 570 8.41 -36.05 -27.85
CA ALA A 570 7.77 -37.13 -27.09
C ALA A 570 6.68 -36.63 -26.14
N LYS A 571 6.86 -35.47 -25.50
CA LYS A 571 5.85 -34.84 -24.63
C LYS A 571 4.61 -34.41 -25.40
N ASP A 572 4.82 -33.71 -26.50
CA ASP A 572 3.73 -33.08 -27.26
C ASP A 572 3.12 -34.02 -28.32
N GLY A 573 3.77 -35.16 -28.59
CA GLY A 573 3.36 -36.22 -29.51
C GLY A 573 3.52 -35.85 -31.00
N THR A 574 3.02 -34.69 -31.41
CA THR A 574 3.18 -34.14 -32.76
C THR A 574 3.40 -32.63 -32.67
N VAL A 575 4.50 -32.14 -33.24
CA VAL A 575 4.93 -30.74 -33.11
C VAL A 575 5.16 -30.13 -34.48
N ALA A 576 4.66 -28.91 -34.72
CA ALA A 576 4.99 -28.18 -35.94
C ALA A 576 6.47 -27.76 -35.92
N ARG A 577 7.14 -27.81 -37.09
CA ARG A 577 8.57 -27.45 -37.17
C ARG A 577 8.86 -26.02 -36.72
N GLN A 578 7.93 -25.10 -36.98
CA GLN A 578 8.03 -23.71 -36.55
C GLN A 578 7.94 -23.59 -35.02
N ASP A 579 6.96 -24.26 -34.40
CA ASP A 579 6.77 -24.22 -32.95
C ASP A 579 7.98 -24.77 -32.18
N LEU A 580 8.63 -25.82 -32.70
CA LEU A 580 9.84 -26.38 -32.10
C LEU A 580 11.02 -25.40 -32.17
N ALA A 581 11.18 -24.69 -33.30
CA ALA A 581 12.24 -23.71 -33.50
C ALA A 581 12.00 -22.45 -32.65
N ASP A 582 10.76 -21.95 -32.61
CA ASP A 582 10.36 -20.79 -31.81
C ASP A 582 10.57 -21.04 -30.31
N ARG A 583 10.25 -22.24 -29.81
CA ARG A 583 10.49 -22.64 -28.41
C ARG A 583 11.97 -22.76 -28.07
N ALA A 584 12.79 -23.18 -29.03
CA ALA A 584 14.22 -23.26 -28.85
C ALA A 584 14.94 -21.91 -29.02
N GLY A 585 14.23 -20.86 -29.46
CA GLY A 585 14.84 -19.56 -29.73
C GLY A 585 15.89 -19.60 -30.86
N VAL A 586 15.71 -20.51 -31.82
CA VAL A 586 16.57 -20.68 -33.01
C VAL A 586 15.74 -20.63 -34.29
N THR A 587 16.39 -20.37 -35.41
CA THR A 587 15.75 -20.51 -36.72
C THR A 587 15.56 -21.98 -37.09
N ILE A 588 14.59 -22.27 -37.98
CA ILE A 588 14.39 -23.62 -38.51
C ILE A 588 15.68 -24.17 -39.14
N GLU A 589 16.49 -23.31 -39.78
CA GLU A 589 17.75 -23.73 -40.41
C GLU A 589 18.82 -24.11 -39.38
N GLU A 590 18.90 -23.40 -38.25
CA GLU A 590 19.83 -23.70 -37.15
C GLU A 590 19.47 -25.01 -36.43
N GLY A 591 18.18 -25.26 -36.19
CA GLY A 591 17.71 -26.50 -35.54
C GLY A 591 17.65 -27.72 -36.47
N ARG A 592 17.72 -27.52 -37.79
CA ARG A 592 17.56 -28.58 -38.80
C ARG A 592 18.54 -29.76 -38.66
N PRO A 593 19.85 -29.58 -38.41
CA PRO A 593 20.79 -30.70 -38.31
C PRO A 593 20.43 -31.71 -37.21
N TYR A 594 19.95 -31.21 -36.07
CA TYR A 594 19.55 -32.04 -34.93
C TYR A 594 18.27 -32.83 -35.22
N VAL A 595 17.29 -32.19 -35.88
CA VAL A 595 16.05 -32.86 -36.29
C VAL A 595 16.30 -33.85 -37.43
N ASP A 596 17.18 -33.54 -38.39
CA ASP A 596 17.54 -34.45 -39.48
C ASP A 596 18.17 -35.75 -38.94
N GLN A 597 19.05 -35.67 -37.91
CA GLN A 597 19.60 -36.85 -37.24
C GLN A 597 18.53 -37.73 -36.57
N LEU A 598 17.52 -37.13 -35.94
CA LEU A 598 16.40 -37.88 -35.36
C LEU A 598 15.56 -38.60 -36.42
N VAL A 599 15.43 -38.00 -37.61
CA VAL A 599 14.72 -38.61 -38.74
C VAL A 599 15.55 -39.72 -39.36
N GLU A 600 16.86 -39.53 -39.55
CA GLU A 600 17.79 -40.54 -40.08
C GLU A 600 17.89 -41.76 -39.14
N ALA A 601 17.93 -41.54 -37.83
CA ALA A 601 17.90 -42.60 -36.83
C ALA A 601 16.52 -43.28 -36.69
N GLY A 602 15.50 -42.78 -37.39
CA GLY A 602 14.15 -43.35 -37.40
C GLY A 602 13.34 -43.09 -36.13
N TYR A 603 13.74 -42.13 -35.29
CA TYR A 603 13.05 -41.76 -34.04
C TYR A 603 11.90 -40.77 -34.25
N VAL A 604 11.97 -39.96 -35.31
CA VAL A 604 10.97 -38.96 -35.66
C VAL A 604 10.64 -39.08 -37.16
N GLN A 605 9.38 -38.90 -37.52
CA GLN A 605 8.94 -38.87 -38.92
C GLN A 605 8.37 -37.51 -39.30
N ARG A 606 8.59 -37.11 -40.55
CA ARG A 606 8.04 -35.87 -41.13
C ARG A 606 6.72 -36.17 -41.82
N ARG A 607 5.65 -35.47 -41.42
CA ARG A 607 4.32 -35.57 -42.05
C ARG A 607 3.69 -34.19 -42.19
N ASP A 608 3.42 -33.77 -43.42
CA ASP A 608 2.69 -32.53 -43.74
C ASP A 608 3.16 -31.28 -42.96
N GLY A 609 4.47 -31.12 -42.83
CA GLY A 609 5.08 -29.98 -42.12
C GLY A 609 5.21 -30.14 -40.61
N THR A 610 4.68 -31.20 -40.03
CA THR A 610 4.79 -31.59 -38.62
C THR A 610 5.83 -32.71 -38.41
N LEU A 611 6.38 -32.76 -37.19
CA LEU A 611 7.25 -33.81 -36.69
C LEU A 611 6.43 -34.69 -35.74
N ALA A 612 6.35 -35.98 -36.02
CA ALA A 612 5.68 -36.95 -35.16
C ALA A 612 6.69 -37.97 -34.65
N ILE A 613 6.59 -38.35 -33.37
CA ILE A 613 7.44 -39.38 -32.79
C ILE A 613 7.08 -40.76 -33.36
N THR A 614 8.09 -41.60 -33.63
CA THR A 614 7.89 -43.00 -34.03
C THR A 614 7.80 -43.91 -32.81
N ALA A 615 7.40 -45.18 -32.98
CA ALA A 615 7.40 -46.14 -31.88
C ALA A 615 8.81 -46.36 -31.29
N SER A 616 9.84 -46.40 -32.13
CA SER A 616 11.24 -46.49 -31.69
C SER A 616 11.69 -45.22 -30.97
N GLY A 617 11.33 -44.03 -31.47
CA GLY A 617 11.63 -42.77 -30.79
C GLY A 617 10.96 -42.66 -29.42
N ARG A 618 9.73 -43.17 -29.29
CA ARG A 618 9.01 -43.21 -28.01
C ARG A 618 9.71 -44.09 -26.99
N LEU A 619 10.17 -45.27 -27.38
CA LEU A 619 10.94 -46.17 -26.50
C LEU A 619 12.22 -45.52 -25.99
N VAL A 620 12.94 -44.80 -26.86
CA VAL A 620 14.16 -44.08 -26.47
C VAL A 620 13.86 -42.92 -25.54
N ALA A 621 12.82 -42.13 -25.82
CA ALA A 621 12.39 -41.04 -24.95
C ALA A 621 11.96 -41.56 -23.56
N ASP A 622 11.18 -42.64 -23.51
CA ASP A 622 10.76 -43.25 -22.25
C ASP A 622 11.97 -43.78 -21.45
N SER A 623 13.00 -44.32 -22.12
CA SER A 623 14.27 -44.70 -21.49
C SER A 623 15.02 -43.50 -20.91
N LEU A 624 15.05 -42.36 -21.62
CA LEU A 624 15.68 -41.12 -21.16
C LEU A 624 14.97 -40.54 -19.93
N PHE A 625 13.63 -40.51 -19.94
CA PHE A 625 12.84 -40.10 -18.77
C PHE A 625 13.05 -41.05 -17.58
N ALA A 626 13.12 -42.37 -17.83
CA ALA A 626 13.38 -43.36 -16.79
C ALA A 626 14.77 -43.19 -16.17
N ALA A 627 15.81 -43.00 -16.98
CA ALA A 627 17.18 -42.76 -16.52
C ALA A 627 17.27 -41.48 -15.68
N ARG A 628 16.57 -40.40 -16.09
CA ARG A 628 16.50 -39.15 -15.32
C ARG A 628 15.78 -39.33 -14.00
N ARG A 629 14.65 -40.05 -13.98
CA ARG A 629 13.92 -40.38 -12.76
C ARG A 629 14.78 -41.17 -11.77
N GLU A 630 15.53 -42.15 -12.27
CA GLU A 630 16.45 -42.95 -11.44
C GLU A 630 17.57 -42.08 -10.84
N GLY A 631 18.15 -41.17 -11.64
CA GLY A 631 19.13 -40.20 -11.15
C GLY A 631 18.57 -39.32 -10.02
N LEU A 632 17.32 -38.85 -10.15
CA LEU A 632 16.65 -38.08 -9.09
C LEU A 632 16.38 -38.94 -7.85
N ALA A 633 16.01 -40.21 -8.02
CA ALA A 633 15.77 -41.12 -6.92
C ALA A 633 17.03 -41.36 -6.07
N ARG A 634 18.23 -41.41 -6.67
CA ARG A 634 19.50 -41.57 -5.94
C ARG A 634 19.83 -40.43 -4.98
N HIS A 635 19.23 -39.25 -5.16
CA HIS A 635 19.40 -38.11 -4.25
C HIS A 635 18.50 -38.17 -3.00
N VAL A 636 17.60 -39.17 -2.94
CA VAL A 636 16.70 -39.40 -1.81
C VAL A 636 17.17 -40.65 -1.06
N GLU A 637 18.00 -40.46 -0.02
CA GLU A 637 18.50 -41.57 0.81
C GLU A 637 17.38 -42.19 1.69
N GLY A 638 17.37 -43.53 1.79
CA GLY A 638 16.56 -44.26 2.78
C GLY A 638 15.12 -44.61 2.37
N TRP A 639 14.85 -44.74 1.07
CA TRP A 639 13.48 -44.94 0.58
C TRP A 639 13.40 -45.88 -0.64
N GLU A 640 12.33 -46.69 -0.70
CA GLU A 640 12.03 -47.60 -1.82
C GLU A 640 10.78 -47.16 -2.61
N PRO A 641 10.85 -47.06 -3.97
CA PRO A 641 9.74 -46.66 -4.83
C PRO A 641 8.45 -47.46 -4.71
N GLU A 642 8.57 -48.72 -4.31
CA GLU A 642 7.47 -49.67 -4.18
C GLU A 642 6.64 -49.40 -2.91
N GLU A 643 7.23 -48.77 -1.89
CA GLU A 643 6.60 -48.53 -0.60
C GLU A 643 5.82 -47.18 -0.55
N HIS A 644 6.09 -46.22 -1.45
CA HIS A 644 5.39 -44.92 -1.45
C HIS A 644 5.05 -44.38 -2.86
N PRO A 645 3.89 -44.75 -3.43
CA PRO A 645 3.52 -44.40 -4.81
C PRO A 645 3.42 -42.89 -5.08
N GLU A 646 3.13 -42.06 -4.07
CA GLU A 646 3.01 -40.60 -4.22
C GLU A 646 4.35 -39.90 -4.53
N LEU A 647 5.46 -40.42 -4.00
CA LEU A 647 6.79 -39.86 -4.27
C LEU A 647 7.32 -40.35 -5.62
N ALA A 648 7.00 -41.59 -6.00
CA ALA A 648 7.29 -42.11 -7.33
C ALA A 648 6.58 -41.28 -8.43
N ASP A 649 5.34 -40.83 -8.17
CA ASP A 649 4.62 -39.90 -9.05
C ASP A 649 5.33 -38.54 -9.16
N VAL A 650 5.77 -37.96 -8.04
CA VAL A 650 6.52 -36.69 -8.04
C VAL A 650 7.83 -36.81 -8.83
N LEU A 651 8.61 -37.88 -8.60
CA LEU A 651 9.85 -38.11 -9.33
C LEU A 651 9.61 -38.31 -10.84
N THR A 652 8.51 -38.96 -11.21
CA THR A 652 8.13 -39.15 -12.62
C THR A 652 7.76 -37.81 -13.26
N ARG A 653 6.88 -37.02 -12.61
CA ARG A 653 6.50 -35.68 -13.10
C ARG A 653 7.69 -34.73 -13.19
N LEU A 654 8.61 -34.77 -12.22
CA LEU A 654 9.82 -33.95 -12.25
C LEU A 654 10.78 -34.39 -13.35
N ALA A 655 10.98 -35.70 -13.55
CA ALA A 655 11.82 -36.21 -14.63
C ALA A 655 11.28 -35.80 -16.01
N GLU A 656 9.96 -35.93 -16.20
CA GLU A 656 9.28 -35.47 -17.40
C GLU A 656 9.43 -33.96 -17.56
N ALA A 657 9.08 -33.15 -16.56
CA ALA A 657 9.21 -31.70 -16.62
C ALA A 657 10.65 -31.25 -16.95
N SER A 658 11.66 -31.94 -16.40
CA SER A 658 13.08 -31.57 -16.49
C SER A 658 13.76 -31.76 -17.84
N LEU A 659 13.20 -32.56 -18.76
CA LEU A 659 13.83 -32.85 -20.05
C LEU A 659 13.01 -32.27 -21.21
N GLY A 660 13.66 -31.63 -22.18
CA GLY A 660 12.95 -30.91 -23.24
C GLY A 660 12.27 -29.64 -22.74
N ASP A 661 12.86 -28.96 -21.75
CA ASP A 661 12.41 -27.66 -21.23
C ASP A 661 12.80 -26.52 -22.20
N ASP A 662 11.99 -25.48 -22.29
CA ASP A 662 12.22 -24.36 -23.21
C ASP A 662 13.49 -23.57 -22.83
N GLU A 663 13.88 -23.56 -21.55
CA GLU A 663 15.15 -22.94 -21.08
C GLU A 663 16.40 -23.64 -21.64
N ASP A 664 16.29 -24.94 -22.00
CA ASP A 664 17.39 -25.73 -22.58
C ASP A 664 17.46 -25.61 -24.12
N GLY A 665 16.56 -24.85 -24.74
CA GLY A 665 16.43 -24.71 -26.20
C GLY A 665 17.69 -24.22 -26.92
N ASP A 666 18.55 -23.48 -26.22
CA ASP A 666 19.84 -23.00 -26.72
C ASP A 666 20.79 -24.13 -27.17
N LEU A 667 20.54 -25.39 -26.79
CA LEU A 667 21.25 -26.58 -27.27
C LEU A 667 21.14 -26.81 -28.78
N LEU A 668 20.12 -26.24 -29.43
CA LEU A 668 19.96 -26.29 -30.88
C LEU A 668 20.73 -25.20 -31.62
N ARG A 669 21.43 -24.29 -30.91
CA ARG A 669 22.29 -23.31 -31.59
C ARG A 669 23.56 -23.98 -32.10
N PRO A 670 23.93 -23.75 -33.37
CA PRO A 670 25.22 -24.22 -33.88
C PRO A 670 26.34 -23.58 -33.06
N GLU A 671 27.30 -24.39 -32.60
CA GLU A 671 28.47 -23.86 -31.88
C GLU A 671 29.22 -22.85 -32.78
N PRO A 672 29.66 -21.71 -32.24
CA PRO A 672 30.46 -20.76 -33.00
C PRO A 672 31.74 -21.45 -33.49
N ALA A 673 32.01 -21.32 -34.79
CA ALA A 673 33.19 -21.87 -35.44
C ALA A 673 34.47 -21.32 -34.76
N GLY A 674 34.98 -22.06 -33.78
CA GLY A 674 36.13 -21.67 -32.96
C GLY A 674 36.27 -22.37 -31.61
N ALA A 675 35.23 -23.03 -31.08
CA ALA A 675 35.25 -23.60 -29.72
C ALA A 675 35.69 -25.08 -29.61
N ARG A 676 36.31 -25.67 -30.65
CA ARG A 676 37.05 -26.94 -30.52
C ARG A 676 38.55 -26.70 -30.58
N LYS A 677 39.15 -26.40 -29.42
CA LYS A 677 40.52 -26.81 -28.99
C LYS A 677 40.92 -26.13 -27.68
N ALA A 678 40.81 -26.86 -26.57
CA ALA A 678 41.86 -27.10 -25.56
C ALA A 678 41.32 -28.09 -24.53
#